data_AF-A0A0C2ZR14-F1
#
_entry.id   AF-A0A0C2ZR14-F1
#
_cell.length_a   1.000
_cell.length_b   1.000
_cell.length_c   1.000
_cell.angle_alpha   90.00
_cell.angle_beta   90.00
_cell.angle_gamma   90.00
#
_symmetry.space_group_name_H-M   'P 1'
#
loop_
_entity.id
_entity.type
_entity.pdbx_description
1 polymer ?
#
loop_
_entity_poly.entity_id
_entity_poly.type
_entity_poly.pdbx_seq_one_letter_code
_entity_poly.pdbx_strand_id
1 'polypeptide(L)'
;MKRSAHPELENEPKQLRCSPSTTDDLFHCSRKRTLQDLHLPNDDSGFVEGRVFMIWPPANGARRLNLEVAADQRFEVVISSRRREALSFRPNDRICLAFKGAKIEPRKESNAPGLLPFTLKYSDGIAIKYLNGTNAGKVINTWEELTPEEDWFDPGAFRRVSDIMMKDVSHIKVPSPPRDKDNTLAMLPTALPVGSPMSHQVLKQQYNDHGTDVRSSKAKRRKRKRQGREMLTSGTLPSNQLGVAAFPQLHQETNNEPVVATEIRPGILAADRASSIGQCNSASIQPPGSTDSSPQTTGKKSSLLLEPGFRTEMGDSFTALNAVRKGQAMVNVIGVVIQVNAPKRTTTNEWSSSFVIVDPSIYSSQGLSDVGIGVTCFQKKYVEWLPQVDRGDVVILRKLKITEFKGVLKAVGYSDKLRWAVYDHATNNIQLAKRGDAPEGEAIDNGTGYFFTPFWKPSDDGAELKYCRQLFIWQEGLQGAEREIIRIQCTARPQKEHRLLSDVSPDVSTHGFFNCTVEILQSFSNDCGSQTVYVTDYTSNPHIYPVRRTWCSPALYDRVFPVEMWDEARDMAQLMHAGEYWYLYNVRARLNASGYTEGKMRTSEKTTQLSEDDADRNPRLKALLARKKEFLECIGPDFHSPNFFPYKFLQDVDSEIVFFSCAVEILFIDYDCSDDVSIYATDYTFNPNLPERVSTAEWAHGLNHRILRIKLDDVQAKMAREVHAGGFYRIMNLRFIQKGNDPGNHGRLGGEDRLIFPLTDLEPEKYPTLKADKEKWQRELMLDGISLTDAPTTETIVARYEPATRMSNPLPHTRDSTIHQVLISPTCPSKFTVVARVVDFFPFFLEEASVLHCVKCKSTPPLAHKACPKCDNMIETHCKWCYCLYLRLGDDTGNDIDVSLCGEECSLLQGVEPDDFHYNRVAFSKFLAKLSPVIGNLRDVHEAWSENGDKEVLTPLGRFTIESWKVGYERGYGLLSFTAV
;
A
#
# COMPACT_ATOMS: atom_id res chain seq x y z
N MET A 1 -37.53 -3.23 -33.16
CA MET A 1 -36.26 -3.82 -33.66
C MET A 1 -35.28 -2.70 -33.95
N LYS A 2 -34.38 -2.39 -33.00
CA LYS A 2 -33.30 -1.39 -33.14
C LYS A 2 -31.98 -2.14 -33.02
N ARG A 3 -31.08 -1.96 -34.00
CA ARG A 3 -29.71 -2.49 -33.96
C ARG A 3 -28.83 -1.54 -33.15
N SER A 4 -28.03 -2.11 -32.27
CA SER A 4 -27.09 -1.46 -31.35
C SER A 4 -25.84 -0.98 -32.09
N ALA A 5 -25.42 0.26 -31.84
CA ALA A 5 -24.16 0.83 -32.31
C ALA A 5 -23.09 0.68 -31.23
N HIS A 6 -21.90 0.21 -31.61
CA HIS A 6 -20.68 0.28 -30.81
C HIS A 6 -20.07 1.70 -30.90
N PRO A 7 -19.52 2.27 -29.82
CA PRO A 7 -18.69 3.45 -29.90
C PRO A 7 -17.20 3.07 -30.02
N GLU A 8 -16.56 3.60 -31.04
CA GLU A 8 -15.12 3.54 -31.32
C GLU A 8 -14.42 4.68 -30.57
N LEU A 9 -13.32 4.38 -29.87
CA LEU A 9 -12.49 5.32 -29.12
C LEU A 9 -11.29 5.72 -29.97
N GLU A 10 -11.22 6.98 -30.38
CA GLU A 10 -9.97 7.63 -30.80
C GLU A 10 -9.86 9.00 -30.10
N ASN A 11 -8.85 9.15 -29.24
CA ASN A 11 -8.40 10.42 -28.68
C ASN A 11 -6.86 10.44 -28.80
N GLU A 12 -6.34 11.04 -29.87
CA GLU A 12 -4.91 11.36 -29.97
C GLU A 12 -4.60 12.66 -29.19
N PRO A 13 -3.46 12.74 -28.47
CA PRO A 13 -3.08 13.92 -27.71
C PRO A 13 -2.58 15.05 -28.62
N LYS A 14 -3.12 16.26 -28.41
CA LYS A 14 -2.75 17.51 -29.11
C LYS A 14 -1.24 17.78 -28.99
N GLN A 15 -0.55 17.92 -30.12
CA GLN A 15 0.86 18.34 -30.17
C GLN A 15 1.04 19.74 -29.56
N LEU A 16 1.93 19.86 -28.56
CA LEU A 16 2.35 21.15 -27.99
C LEU A 16 3.04 22.01 -29.06
N ARG A 17 2.55 23.24 -29.27
CA ARG A 17 3.22 24.26 -30.08
C ARG A 17 4.42 24.82 -29.32
N CYS A 18 5.62 24.75 -29.89
CA CYS A 18 6.80 25.39 -29.33
C CYS A 18 6.74 26.92 -29.52
N SER A 19 6.98 27.68 -28.46
CA SER A 19 7.21 29.13 -28.52
C SER A 19 8.58 29.45 -29.14
N PRO A 20 8.74 30.59 -29.82
CA PRO A 20 10.03 31.03 -30.34
C PRO A 20 10.92 31.57 -29.20
N SER A 21 11.61 30.68 -28.48
CA SER A 21 12.63 31.07 -27.49
C SER A 21 14.05 30.99 -28.05
N THR A 22 14.97 31.68 -27.39
CA THR A 22 16.38 31.85 -27.76
C THR A 22 17.11 30.52 -27.95
N THR A 23 18.04 30.48 -28.90
CA THR A 23 18.82 29.29 -29.32
C THR A 23 19.70 28.67 -28.22
N ASP A 24 19.72 29.23 -27.01
CA ASP A 24 20.53 28.74 -25.88
C ASP A 24 19.77 27.80 -24.93
N ASP A 25 18.45 27.59 -25.09
CA ASP A 25 17.70 26.64 -24.26
C ASP A 25 18.15 25.19 -24.52
N LEU A 26 18.69 24.53 -23.49
CA LEU A 26 19.11 23.12 -23.52
C LEU A 26 17.94 22.16 -23.79
N PHE A 27 16.71 22.56 -23.47
CA PHE A 27 15.49 21.77 -23.61
C PHE A 27 14.57 22.26 -24.73
N HIS A 28 15.09 23.04 -25.67
CA HIS A 28 14.33 23.50 -26.84
C HIS A 28 13.86 22.31 -27.68
N CYS A 29 12.58 22.27 -28.07
CA CYS A 29 11.97 21.09 -28.69
C CYS A 29 12.64 20.61 -29.99
N SER A 30 13.29 21.51 -30.75
CA SER A 30 14.09 21.16 -31.93
C SER A 30 15.35 20.34 -31.61
N ARG A 31 15.76 20.29 -30.34
CA ARG A 31 16.89 19.51 -29.83
C ARG A 31 16.45 18.21 -29.12
N LYS A 32 15.14 17.91 -29.10
CA LYS A 32 14.62 16.65 -28.57
C LYS A 32 15.11 15.51 -29.46
N ARG A 33 15.78 14.54 -28.85
CA ARG A 33 16.27 13.34 -29.54
C ARG A 33 15.36 12.16 -29.27
N THR A 34 15.26 11.31 -30.27
CA THR A 34 14.68 9.98 -30.15
C THR A 34 15.71 8.99 -29.62
N LEU A 35 15.25 7.80 -29.21
CA LEU A 35 16.16 6.73 -28.82
C LEU A 35 17.10 6.27 -29.95
N GLN A 36 16.71 6.46 -31.21
CA GLN A 36 17.54 6.10 -32.37
C GLN A 36 18.75 7.04 -32.49
N ASP A 37 18.59 8.30 -32.11
CA ASP A 37 19.64 9.32 -32.17
C ASP A 37 20.73 9.10 -31.10
N LEU A 38 20.47 8.28 -30.08
CA LEU A 38 21.46 7.91 -29.05
C LEU A 38 22.63 7.07 -29.59
N HIS A 39 22.49 6.51 -30.79
CA HIS A 39 23.58 5.82 -31.47
C HIS A 39 24.55 6.78 -32.19
N LEU A 40 24.17 8.05 -32.36
CA LEU A 40 25.05 9.05 -32.95
C LEU A 40 26.13 9.48 -31.94
N PRO A 41 27.33 9.88 -32.41
CA PRO A 41 28.38 10.40 -31.53
C PRO A 41 27.83 11.53 -30.66
N ASN A 42 28.07 11.47 -29.35
CA ASN A 42 27.60 12.50 -28.44
C ASN A 42 28.30 13.83 -28.75
N ASP A 43 27.55 14.77 -29.31
CA ASP A 43 27.93 16.15 -29.60
C ASP A 43 27.55 17.09 -28.44
N ASP A 44 27.24 16.53 -27.26
CA ASP A 44 26.77 17.23 -26.06
C ASP A 44 25.49 18.06 -26.26
N SER A 45 24.80 17.88 -27.39
CA SER A 45 23.62 18.65 -27.75
C SER A 45 22.33 17.83 -27.62
N GLY A 46 21.26 18.51 -27.22
CA GLY A 46 19.92 17.93 -27.09
C GLY A 46 19.62 17.19 -25.81
N PHE A 47 18.43 16.62 -25.77
CA PHE A 47 17.87 15.98 -24.59
C PHE A 47 16.94 14.83 -24.97
N VAL A 48 16.66 13.96 -24.01
CA VAL A 48 15.64 12.91 -24.11
C VAL A 48 14.58 13.11 -23.03
N GLU A 49 13.33 12.90 -23.39
CA GLU A 49 12.20 12.95 -22.47
C GLU A 49 11.83 11.53 -22.03
N GLY A 50 11.62 11.30 -20.74
CA GLY A 50 11.15 10.01 -20.25
C GLY A 50 10.56 10.06 -18.85
N ARG A 51 9.95 8.95 -18.45
CA ARG A 51 9.36 8.71 -17.13
C ARG A 51 10.33 7.92 -16.25
N VAL A 52 10.59 8.38 -15.04
CA VAL A 52 11.38 7.68 -14.03
C VAL A 52 10.62 6.43 -13.61
N PHE A 53 11.10 5.26 -14.05
CA PHE A 53 10.43 3.98 -13.80
C PHE A 53 10.83 3.39 -12.45
N MET A 54 12.11 3.46 -12.11
CA MET A 54 12.67 2.88 -10.88
C MET A 54 13.87 3.70 -10.42
N ILE A 55 14.05 3.83 -9.11
CA ILE A 55 15.16 4.54 -8.49
C ILE A 55 15.78 3.59 -7.47
N TRP A 56 17.11 3.52 -7.44
CA TRP A 56 17.83 2.75 -6.43
C TRP A 56 18.35 3.65 -5.32
N PRO A 57 18.45 3.14 -4.07
CA PRO A 57 19.17 3.82 -3.01
C PRO A 57 20.59 4.20 -3.46
N PRO A 58 21.12 5.37 -3.06
CA PRO A 58 22.48 5.77 -3.42
C PRO A 58 23.48 4.70 -2.96
N ALA A 59 24.31 4.21 -3.88
CA ALA A 59 25.34 3.22 -3.60
C ALA A 59 26.67 3.70 -4.20
N ASN A 60 27.76 3.64 -3.42
CA ASN A 60 29.10 4.08 -3.83
C ASN A 60 29.15 5.54 -4.32
N GLY A 61 28.35 6.43 -3.72
CA GLY A 61 28.29 7.85 -4.11
C GLY A 61 27.62 8.12 -5.46
N ALA A 62 26.98 7.12 -6.08
CA ALA A 62 26.22 7.27 -7.31
C ALA A 62 24.72 7.03 -7.07
N ARG A 63 23.88 7.85 -7.69
CA ARG A 63 22.44 7.59 -7.82
C ARG A 63 22.17 6.88 -9.13
N ARG A 64 21.27 5.90 -9.11
CA ARG A 64 20.87 5.15 -10.30
C ARG A 64 19.36 5.21 -10.45
N LEU A 65 18.89 5.36 -11.68
CA LEU A 65 17.49 5.27 -12.03
C LEU A 65 17.32 4.66 -13.42
N ASN A 66 16.15 4.07 -13.67
CA ASN A 66 15.73 3.66 -15.00
C ASN A 66 14.80 4.72 -15.56
N LEU A 67 15.11 5.23 -16.75
CA LEU A 67 14.28 6.20 -17.46
C LEU A 67 13.56 5.49 -18.62
N GLU A 68 12.25 5.53 -18.62
CA GLU A 68 11.36 4.97 -19.63
C GLU A 68 10.94 6.03 -20.65
N VAL A 69 11.38 5.90 -21.90
CA VAL A 69 11.23 6.93 -22.94
C VAL A 69 10.07 6.61 -23.90
N ALA A 70 9.75 5.32 -24.06
CA ALA A 70 8.57 4.85 -24.75
C ALA A 70 7.97 3.64 -24.01
N ALA A 71 6.76 3.22 -24.37
CA ALA A 71 6.15 2.01 -23.82
C ALA A 71 7.11 0.84 -23.99
N ASP A 72 7.58 0.29 -22.87
CA ASP A 72 8.57 -0.80 -22.82
C ASP A 72 9.95 -0.49 -23.41
N GLN A 73 10.40 0.78 -23.44
CA GLN A 73 11.79 1.13 -23.74
C GLN A 73 12.40 1.99 -22.64
N ARG A 74 13.41 1.44 -21.96
CA ARG A 74 14.01 1.99 -20.75
C ARG A 74 15.53 1.95 -20.84
N PHE A 75 16.24 2.89 -20.26
CA PHE A 75 17.69 2.77 -20.08
C PHE A 75 18.11 3.23 -18.68
N GLU A 76 19.28 2.79 -18.25
CA GLU A 76 19.83 3.16 -16.94
C GLU A 76 20.53 4.52 -17.03
N VAL A 77 20.27 5.37 -16.04
CA VAL A 77 20.95 6.64 -15.82
C VAL A 77 21.72 6.56 -14.51
N VAL A 78 23.03 6.85 -14.55
CA VAL A 78 23.91 6.83 -13.38
C VAL A 78 24.49 8.22 -13.17
N ILE A 79 24.18 8.82 -12.02
CA ILE A 79 24.59 10.18 -11.66
C ILE A 79 25.60 10.07 -10.52
N SER A 80 26.86 10.39 -10.83
CA SER A 80 27.99 10.33 -9.88
C SER A 80 28.54 11.71 -9.52
N SER A 81 27.87 12.79 -9.92
CA SER A 81 28.32 14.16 -9.65
C SER A 81 28.28 14.50 -8.15
N ARG A 82 29.08 15.49 -7.74
CA ARG A 82 29.17 15.96 -6.35
C ARG A 82 27.93 16.70 -5.86
N ARG A 83 27.04 17.14 -6.77
CA ARG A 83 25.81 17.90 -6.47
C ARG A 83 24.53 17.07 -6.62
N ARG A 84 24.64 15.75 -6.51
CA ARG A 84 23.52 14.82 -6.65
C ARG A 84 22.45 14.98 -5.56
N GLU A 85 22.76 15.61 -4.43
CA GLU A 85 21.79 15.87 -3.36
C GLU A 85 20.69 16.85 -3.80
N ALA A 86 20.98 17.76 -4.75
CA ALA A 86 20.02 18.73 -5.27
C ALA A 86 18.96 18.11 -6.21
N LEU A 87 19.14 16.86 -6.62
CA LEU A 87 18.21 16.16 -7.51
C LEU A 87 17.28 15.28 -6.67
N SER A 88 15.97 15.46 -6.79
CA SER A 88 14.96 14.60 -6.17
C SER A 88 14.10 13.96 -7.26
N PHE A 89 14.09 12.62 -7.26
CA PHE A 89 13.30 11.83 -8.20
C PHE A 89 12.27 11.01 -7.41
N ARG A 90 11.07 10.85 -7.97
CA ARG A 90 10.05 9.90 -7.54
C ARG A 90 9.70 8.96 -8.69
N PRO A 91 9.27 7.71 -8.40
CA PRO A 91 8.70 6.86 -9.44
C PRO A 91 7.53 7.57 -10.13
N ASN A 92 7.48 7.50 -11.46
CA ASN A 92 6.54 8.17 -12.37
C ASN A 92 6.79 9.65 -12.68
N ASP A 93 7.85 10.27 -12.16
CA ASP A 93 8.24 11.62 -12.60
C ASP A 93 8.60 11.60 -14.10
N ARG A 94 8.07 12.53 -14.89
CA ARG A 94 8.43 12.79 -16.27
C ARG A 94 9.48 13.88 -16.29
N ILE A 95 10.62 13.60 -16.90
CA ILE A 95 11.75 14.52 -16.95
C ILE A 95 12.32 14.59 -18.37
N CYS A 96 12.86 15.75 -18.72
CA CYS A 96 13.78 15.92 -19.84
C CYS A 96 15.21 15.87 -19.29
N LEU A 97 16.05 15.04 -19.89
CA LEU A 97 17.42 14.78 -19.49
C LEU A 97 18.37 15.23 -20.60
N ALA A 98 19.19 16.26 -20.34
CA ALA A 98 20.12 16.79 -21.34
C ALA A 98 21.32 15.85 -21.57
N PHE A 99 21.84 15.77 -22.80
CA PHE A 99 23.02 14.95 -23.13
C PHE A 99 24.36 15.63 -22.86
N LYS A 100 24.35 16.93 -22.57
CA LYS A 100 25.54 17.67 -22.15
C LYS A 100 26.25 16.91 -21.03
N GLY A 101 27.53 16.55 -21.22
CA GLY A 101 28.32 15.84 -20.21
C GLY A 101 27.90 14.39 -19.91
N ALA A 102 26.98 13.82 -20.71
CA ALA A 102 26.61 12.41 -20.62
C ALA A 102 27.67 11.52 -21.30
N LYS A 103 28.04 10.41 -20.67
CA LYS A 103 28.83 9.34 -21.31
C LYS A 103 27.91 8.16 -21.56
N ILE A 104 27.67 7.85 -22.83
CA ILE A 104 26.91 6.67 -23.24
C ILE A 104 27.85 5.48 -23.16
N GLU A 105 27.62 4.59 -22.20
CA GLU A 105 28.38 3.35 -22.08
C GLU A 105 27.54 2.16 -22.57
N PRO A 106 28.09 1.29 -23.43
CA PRO A 106 27.40 0.06 -23.81
C PRO A 106 27.25 -0.82 -22.57
N ARG A 107 26.04 -1.31 -22.36
CA ARG A 107 25.70 -2.23 -21.27
C ARG A 107 25.45 -3.60 -21.87
N LYS A 108 25.85 -4.65 -21.14
CA LYS A 108 25.43 -6.02 -21.51
C LYS A 108 23.91 -6.06 -21.56
N GLU A 109 23.37 -6.72 -22.58
CA GLU A 109 21.94 -6.92 -22.73
C GLU A 109 21.35 -7.44 -21.42
N SER A 110 20.29 -6.78 -20.98
CA SER A 110 19.61 -7.12 -19.75
C SER A 110 18.40 -7.97 -20.08
N ASN A 111 18.18 -9.02 -19.29
CA ASN A 111 16.97 -9.85 -19.38
C ASN A 111 15.70 -9.11 -18.91
N ALA A 112 15.83 -7.87 -18.41
CA ALA A 112 14.68 -7.04 -18.08
C ALA A 112 14.02 -6.57 -19.40
N PRO A 113 12.73 -6.92 -19.64
CA PRO A 113 12.04 -6.54 -20.87
C PRO A 113 12.07 -5.02 -21.03
N GLY A 114 12.43 -4.59 -22.24
CA GLY A 114 12.49 -3.18 -22.59
C GLY A 114 13.72 -2.42 -22.12
N LEU A 115 14.66 -3.02 -21.40
CA LEU A 115 15.88 -2.31 -21.01
C LEU A 115 16.90 -2.29 -22.16
N LEU A 116 17.16 -1.10 -22.70
CA LEU A 116 18.11 -0.86 -23.78
C LEU A 116 19.55 -1.15 -23.35
N PRO A 117 20.43 -1.60 -24.27
CA PRO A 117 21.79 -2.08 -23.97
C PRO A 117 22.80 -0.94 -23.80
N PHE A 118 22.42 0.14 -23.13
CA PHE A 118 23.33 1.23 -22.80
C PHE A 118 22.97 1.91 -21.48
N THR A 119 23.89 2.72 -20.98
CA THR A 119 23.76 3.48 -19.74
C THR A 119 24.25 4.90 -19.96
N LEU A 120 23.47 5.89 -19.54
CA LEU A 120 23.90 7.28 -19.53
C LEU A 120 24.58 7.59 -18.19
N LYS A 121 25.88 7.87 -18.22
CA LYS A 121 26.65 8.23 -17.03
C LYS A 121 26.97 9.72 -16.99
N TYR A 122 26.65 10.35 -15.87
CA TYR A 122 26.96 11.75 -15.60
C TYR A 122 27.97 11.84 -14.45
N SER A 123 29.23 12.15 -14.76
CA SER A 123 30.29 12.32 -13.76
C SER A 123 30.48 13.77 -13.33
N ASP A 124 30.31 14.71 -14.26
CA ASP A 124 30.80 16.09 -14.10
C ASP A 124 29.67 17.07 -13.77
N GLY A 125 28.44 16.74 -14.15
CA GLY A 125 27.22 17.49 -13.86
C GLY A 125 26.05 16.92 -14.66
N ILE A 126 24.85 17.46 -14.48
CA ILE A 126 23.65 17.09 -15.23
C ILE A 126 22.70 18.29 -15.33
N ALA A 127 21.95 18.38 -16.43
CA ALA A 127 20.82 19.29 -16.54
C ALA A 127 19.53 18.48 -16.72
N ILE A 128 18.53 18.79 -15.90
CA ILE A 128 17.23 18.11 -15.88
C ILE A 128 16.11 19.15 -15.86
N LYS A 129 15.07 18.96 -16.68
CA LYS A 129 13.81 19.71 -16.60
C LYS A 129 12.69 18.76 -16.20
N TYR A 130 11.97 19.07 -15.13
CA TYR A 130 10.83 18.26 -14.69
C TYR A 130 9.57 18.68 -15.44
N LEU A 131 8.82 17.71 -15.96
CA LEU A 131 7.56 17.93 -16.68
C LEU A 131 6.34 17.67 -15.82
N ASN A 132 6.46 16.90 -14.74
CA ASN A 132 5.41 16.68 -13.74
C ASN A 132 6.03 16.42 -12.35
N GLY A 133 5.18 16.13 -11.35
CA GLY A 133 5.60 15.85 -9.98
C GLY A 133 5.82 17.11 -9.16
N THR A 134 6.39 16.97 -7.96
CA THR A 134 6.61 18.11 -7.02
C THR A 134 7.60 19.15 -7.54
N ASN A 135 8.37 18.83 -8.58
CA ASN A 135 9.32 19.74 -9.21
C ASN A 135 8.87 20.23 -10.60
N ALA A 136 7.61 19.99 -11.02
CA ALA A 136 7.13 20.32 -12.37
C ALA A 136 7.52 21.75 -12.80
N GLY A 137 8.02 21.90 -14.03
CA GLY A 137 8.50 23.18 -14.57
C GLY A 137 9.94 23.54 -14.19
N LYS A 138 10.49 23.00 -13.10
CA LYS A 138 11.83 23.35 -12.62
C LYS A 138 12.92 22.80 -13.54
N VAL A 139 13.90 23.65 -13.87
CA VAL A 139 15.15 23.27 -14.56
C VAL A 139 16.29 23.30 -13.53
N ILE A 140 16.97 22.17 -13.36
CA ILE A 140 18.16 22.06 -12.49
C ILE A 140 19.37 21.83 -13.38
N ASN A 141 20.29 22.78 -13.42
CA ASN A 141 21.57 22.68 -14.10
C ASN A 141 22.71 22.65 -13.06
N THR A 142 23.37 21.50 -12.89
CA THR A 142 24.41 21.38 -11.84
C THR A 142 25.78 21.94 -12.27
N TRP A 143 25.97 22.34 -13.53
CA TRP A 143 27.22 22.97 -14.01
C TRP A 143 27.28 24.46 -13.72
N GLU A 144 26.13 25.12 -13.61
CA GLU A 144 26.08 26.51 -13.19
C GLU A 144 26.42 26.56 -11.70
N GLU A 145 27.39 27.40 -11.34
CA GLU A 145 27.58 27.77 -9.95
C GLU A 145 26.26 28.42 -9.52
N LEU A 146 25.55 27.78 -8.60
CA LEU A 146 24.61 28.51 -7.76
C LEU A 146 25.45 29.65 -7.19
N THR A 147 25.20 30.87 -7.65
CA THR A 147 25.59 32.06 -6.89
C THR A 147 25.17 31.76 -5.46
N PRO A 148 26.09 31.83 -4.47
CA PRO A 148 25.81 31.39 -3.11
C PRO A 148 24.46 31.95 -2.70
N GLU A 149 23.45 31.07 -2.65
CA GLU A 149 22.12 31.43 -2.22
C GLU A 149 22.27 31.91 -0.79
N GLU A 150 21.75 33.11 -0.58
CA GLU A 150 21.64 33.80 0.70
C GLU A 150 21.18 32.82 1.79
N ASP A 151 21.74 33.02 2.98
CA ASP A 151 21.47 32.26 4.19
C ASP A 151 19.95 32.03 4.37
N TRP A 152 19.49 30.78 4.38
CA TRP A 152 18.07 30.38 4.44
C TRP A 152 17.30 30.92 5.67
N PHE A 153 17.99 31.60 6.59
CA PHE A 153 17.40 32.25 7.76
C PHE A 153 16.99 33.72 7.53
N ASP A 154 17.22 34.28 6.34
CA ASP A 154 16.81 35.64 5.98
C ASP A 154 15.89 35.61 4.74
N PRO A 155 14.55 35.62 4.91
CA PRO A 155 13.65 35.72 3.78
C PRO A 155 13.68 37.17 3.31
N GLY A 156 14.72 37.54 2.55
CA GLY A 156 14.78 38.86 1.93
C GLY A 156 13.48 39.17 1.20
N ALA A 157 13.14 40.47 1.05
CA ALA A 157 11.87 40.94 0.51
C ALA A 157 11.32 40.05 -0.62
N PHE A 158 10.20 39.36 -0.35
CA PHE A 158 9.55 38.47 -1.31
C PHE A 158 9.30 39.26 -2.61
N ARG A 159 9.73 38.74 -3.76
CA ARG A 159 9.48 39.39 -5.06
C ARG A 159 8.11 38.97 -5.57
N ARG A 160 7.36 39.86 -6.24
CA ARG A 160 6.09 39.43 -6.88
C ARG A 160 6.41 38.33 -7.91
N VAL A 161 5.48 37.41 -8.14
CA VAL A 161 5.54 36.45 -9.25
C VAL A 161 5.89 37.14 -10.58
N SER A 162 5.38 38.35 -10.81
CA SER A 162 5.73 39.20 -11.96
C SER A 162 7.18 39.69 -11.99
N ASP A 163 7.79 39.94 -10.83
CA ASP A 163 9.09 40.60 -10.71
C ASP A 163 10.26 39.61 -10.85
N ILE A 164 10.01 38.33 -10.58
CA ILE A 164 10.98 37.25 -10.76
C ILE A 164 11.30 37.05 -12.25
N MET A 165 10.35 37.34 -13.16
CA MET A 165 10.51 37.11 -14.61
C MET A 165 10.83 38.37 -15.43
N MET A 166 10.52 39.59 -14.96
CA MET A 166 10.82 40.83 -15.70
C MET A 166 12.34 41.16 -15.79
N LYS A 167 13.19 40.54 -14.95
CA LYS A 167 14.64 40.69 -15.06
C LYS A 167 15.22 40.04 -16.33
N ASP A 168 14.58 39.00 -16.86
CA ASP A 168 15.01 38.34 -18.10
C ASP A 168 14.59 39.08 -19.38
N VAL A 169 13.67 40.05 -19.29
CA VAL A 169 13.20 40.82 -20.46
C VAL A 169 14.02 42.10 -20.69
N SER A 170 14.72 42.62 -19.67
CA SER A 170 15.53 43.85 -19.78
C SER A 170 16.80 43.74 -20.65
N HIS A 171 17.14 42.55 -21.16
CA HIS A 171 18.25 42.34 -22.10
C HIS A 171 17.84 42.33 -23.58
N ILE A 172 16.57 42.55 -23.91
CA ILE A 172 16.12 42.64 -25.31
C ILE A 172 16.39 44.05 -25.84
N LYS A 173 17.49 44.21 -26.59
CA LYS A 173 17.74 45.37 -27.43
C LYS A 173 16.64 45.49 -28.49
N VAL A 174 15.79 46.49 -28.36
CA VAL A 174 14.86 46.92 -29.42
C VAL A 174 15.67 47.44 -30.62
N PRO A 175 15.39 47.01 -31.87
CA PRO A 175 16.03 47.58 -33.05
C PRO A 175 15.54 49.01 -33.28
N SER A 176 16.48 49.93 -33.46
CA SER A 176 16.19 51.33 -33.80
C SER A 176 15.56 51.45 -35.20
N PRO A 177 14.58 52.35 -35.41
CA PRO A 177 14.08 52.69 -36.74
C PRO A 177 15.10 53.56 -37.52
N PRO A 178 14.97 53.66 -38.85
CA PRO A 178 16.01 54.27 -39.68
C PRO A 178 16.14 55.77 -39.44
N ARG A 179 17.39 56.23 -39.53
CA ARG A 179 17.81 57.63 -39.42
C ARG A 179 17.17 58.51 -40.50
N ASP A 180 16.70 59.68 -40.08
CA ASP A 180 16.91 60.91 -40.85
C ASP A 180 17.35 62.06 -39.91
N LYS A 181 18.57 62.53 -40.23
CA LYS A 181 19.22 63.85 -40.10
C LYS A 181 19.16 64.74 -38.85
N ASP A 182 20.38 65.21 -38.55
CA ASP A 182 20.81 66.53 -38.09
C ASP A 182 20.94 66.86 -36.58
N ASN A 183 22.20 66.73 -36.16
CA ASN A 183 23.09 67.77 -35.64
C ASN A 183 23.05 68.26 -34.17
N THR A 184 24.28 68.12 -33.61
CA THR A 184 25.07 69.06 -32.77
C THR A 184 25.01 69.02 -31.24
N LEU A 185 26.09 68.41 -30.70
CA LEU A 185 27.11 68.97 -29.78
C LEU A 185 26.70 69.48 -28.39
N ALA A 186 27.27 68.86 -27.34
CA ALA A 186 28.47 69.40 -26.69
C ALA A 186 29.07 68.42 -25.65
N MET A 187 30.38 68.22 -25.78
CA MET A 187 31.29 67.59 -24.81
C MET A 187 31.80 68.62 -23.80
N LEU A 188 32.23 68.19 -22.61
CA LEU A 188 33.66 68.12 -22.21
C LEU A 188 33.86 67.77 -20.70
N PRO A 189 34.91 66.99 -20.37
CA PRO A 189 35.41 66.69 -19.02
C PRO A 189 36.74 67.45 -18.72
N THR A 190 37.44 67.19 -17.59
CA THR A 190 38.93 67.25 -17.34
C THR A 190 39.22 67.13 -15.81
N ALA A 191 39.85 66.05 -15.29
CA ALA A 191 41.29 65.76 -14.98
C ALA A 191 41.86 66.35 -13.65
N LEU A 192 42.25 65.51 -12.65
CA LEU A 192 43.63 65.08 -12.23
C LEU A 192 44.24 65.93 -11.04
N PRO A 193 45.40 65.60 -10.41
CA PRO A 193 45.63 64.58 -9.34
C PRO A 193 46.57 65.06 -8.17
N VAL A 194 47.15 64.12 -7.39
CA VAL A 194 48.49 64.10 -6.70
C VAL A 194 48.49 63.81 -5.18
N GLY A 195 49.31 62.83 -4.74
CA GLY A 195 50.02 62.82 -3.43
C GLY A 195 50.22 61.46 -2.72
N SER A 196 51.46 60.92 -2.71
CA SER A 196 51.97 59.81 -1.86
C SER A 196 52.75 60.35 -0.62
N PRO A 197 53.61 59.63 0.18
CA PRO A 197 53.91 58.18 0.41
C PRO A 197 54.26 57.76 1.89
N MET A 198 54.78 56.50 2.05
CA MET A 198 55.67 55.89 3.11
C MET A 198 54.98 55.03 4.22
N SER A 199 55.46 53.87 4.74
CA SER A 199 56.77 53.16 4.69
C SER A 199 56.74 51.75 5.38
N HIS A 200 57.54 50.78 4.88
CA HIS A 200 58.31 49.64 5.53
C HIS A 200 57.63 48.50 6.34
N GLN A 201 58.14 47.26 6.52
CA GLN A 201 59.10 46.31 5.87
C GLN A 201 59.07 44.98 6.72
N VAL A 202 59.15 43.81 6.07
CA VAL A 202 59.98 42.60 6.35
C VAL A 202 59.94 41.88 7.73
N LEU A 203 59.64 40.55 7.76
CA LEU A 203 60.59 39.46 8.09
C LEU A 203 60.07 38.03 7.79
N LYS A 204 61.01 37.16 7.38
CA LYS A 204 60.92 35.71 7.08
C LYS A 204 61.09 34.85 8.33
N GLN A 205 60.63 33.60 8.31
CA GLN A 205 61.48 32.44 8.66
C GLN A 205 60.91 31.08 8.19
N GLN A 206 61.80 30.28 7.60
CA GLN A 206 61.70 28.88 7.21
C GLN A 206 62.29 27.97 8.31
N TYR A 207 62.02 26.66 8.25
CA TYR A 207 62.89 25.46 8.44
C TYR A 207 61.98 24.25 8.79
N ASN A 208 62.24 22.98 8.47
CA ASN A 208 62.82 22.25 7.33
C ASN A 208 62.59 20.73 7.59
N ASP A 209 62.58 19.96 6.50
CA ASP A 209 63.19 18.62 6.31
C ASP A 209 62.65 17.27 6.88
N HIS A 210 62.34 16.40 5.88
CA HIS A 210 63.00 15.11 5.53
C HIS A 210 62.43 13.73 5.91
N GLY A 211 62.34 12.88 4.87
CA GLY A 211 62.63 11.42 4.86
C GLY A 211 61.51 10.51 4.33
N THR A 212 61.35 10.28 3.01
CA THR A 212 61.88 9.15 2.17
C THR A 212 61.27 7.75 2.43
N ASP A 213 61.01 6.82 1.48
CA ASP A 213 60.94 6.74 0.01
C ASP A 213 60.57 5.26 -0.38
N VAL A 214 60.30 4.98 -1.69
CA VAL A 214 60.43 3.67 -2.43
C VAL A 214 59.22 2.68 -2.43
N ARG A 215 58.63 2.11 -3.50
CA ARG A 215 58.96 1.87 -4.95
C ARG A 215 57.74 1.45 -5.81
N SER A 216 57.68 2.01 -7.04
CA SER A 216 57.52 1.36 -8.39
C SER A 216 56.31 0.45 -8.74
N SER A 217 55.85 0.26 -9.99
CA SER A 217 56.03 0.86 -11.32
C SER A 217 55.23 0.03 -12.35
N LYS A 218 54.88 0.65 -13.50
CA LYS A 218 54.79 0.11 -14.89
C LYS A 218 53.43 0.21 -15.60
N ALA A 219 53.51 0.95 -16.70
CA ALA A 219 52.54 1.10 -17.78
C ALA A 219 52.98 0.33 -19.05
N LYS A 220 51.99 0.05 -19.92
CA LYS A 220 52.05 -0.10 -21.40
C LYS A 220 53.00 -1.14 -22.04
N ARG A 221 52.42 -2.13 -22.76
CA ARG A 221 52.82 -2.51 -24.14
C ARG A 221 51.91 -3.59 -24.77
N ARG A 222 51.19 -3.30 -25.86
CA ARG A 222 51.43 -3.81 -27.24
C ARG A 222 50.24 -3.56 -28.18
N LYS A 223 50.61 -3.41 -29.45
CA LYS A 223 49.89 -2.93 -30.64
C LYS A 223 50.01 -4.03 -31.70
N ARG A 224 49.05 -4.09 -32.65
CA ARG A 224 49.10 -4.67 -34.03
C ARG A 224 48.78 -6.17 -34.27
N LYS A 225 47.67 -6.40 -34.99
CA LYS A 225 47.50 -7.16 -36.27
C LYS A 225 46.05 -6.88 -36.73
N ARG A 226 45.77 -6.03 -37.74
CA ARG A 226 45.99 -6.08 -39.19
C ARG A 226 45.19 -7.18 -39.91
N GLN A 227 44.13 -6.72 -40.59
CA GLN A 227 43.57 -7.14 -41.89
C GLN A 227 43.25 -8.62 -42.14
N GLY A 228 42.00 -8.89 -42.52
CA GLY A 228 41.61 -10.12 -43.20
C GLY A 228 40.11 -10.24 -43.49
N ARG A 229 39.74 -9.86 -44.74
CA ARG A 229 38.63 -10.38 -45.56
C ARG A 229 37.20 -9.82 -45.41
N GLU A 230 36.88 -8.96 -46.37
CA GLU A 230 35.62 -8.90 -47.11
C GLU A 230 35.30 -10.23 -47.82
N MET A 231 34.01 -10.59 -47.93
CA MET A 231 33.25 -10.79 -49.18
C MET A 231 32.12 -11.84 -49.07
N LEU A 232 31.01 -11.51 -49.75
CA LEU A 232 29.91 -12.36 -50.27
C LEU A 232 28.84 -12.78 -49.22
N THR A 233 27.53 -12.70 -49.45
CA THR A 233 26.73 -12.30 -50.62
C THR A 233 25.27 -12.09 -50.22
N SER A 234 24.64 -11.16 -50.93
CA SER A 234 23.22 -11.01 -51.22
C SER A 234 22.42 -12.31 -51.42
N GLY A 235 21.16 -12.31 -50.96
CA GLY A 235 20.15 -13.29 -51.30
C GLY A 235 18.74 -12.73 -51.07
N THR A 236 18.12 -12.31 -52.15
CA THR A 236 16.84 -11.61 -52.32
C THR A 236 15.61 -12.47 -51.96
N LEU A 237 14.58 -11.81 -51.41
CA LEU A 237 13.11 -12.03 -51.43
C LEU A 237 12.55 -13.09 -52.44
N PRO A 238 11.39 -13.75 -52.16
CA PRO A 238 10.10 -13.04 -52.19
C PRO A 238 8.92 -13.50 -51.32
N SER A 239 8.01 -12.55 -51.18
CA SER A 239 6.59 -12.61 -50.81
C SER A 239 5.77 -13.57 -51.69
N ASN A 240 4.81 -14.30 -51.13
CA ASN A 240 3.37 -14.17 -51.46
C ASN A 240 2.44 -15.24 -50.85
N GLN A 241 1.30 -14.73 -50.36
CA GLN A 241 -0.09 -15.17 -50.57
C GLN A 241 -0.71 -16.40 -49.85
N LEU A 242 -1.70 -16.06 -49.02
CA LEU A 242 -3.11 -16.50 -49.02
C LEU A 242 -3.46 -18.00 -49.11
N GLY A 243 -4.10 -18.48 -48.04
CA GLY A 243 -4.94 -19.69 -48.04
C GLY A 243 -5.98 -19.63 -46.93
N VAL A 244 -7.22 -19.34 -47.32
CA VAL A 244 -8.45 -19.40 -46.51
C VAL A 244 -9.00 -20.84 -46.53
N ALA A 245 -9.40 -21.37 -45.37
CA ALA A 245 -10.40 -22.44 -45.14
C ALA A 245 -10.14 -23.07 -43.76
N ALA A 246 -11.07 -23.58 -42.95
CA ALA A 246 -12.52 -23.57 -42.88
C ALA A 246 -12.87 -24.13 -41.49
N PHE A 247 -13.93 -23.62 -40.86
CA PHE A 247 -14.57 -24.27 -39.71
C PHE A 247 -15.21 -25.61 -40.13
N PRO A 248 -15.37 -26.55 -39.18
CA PRO A 248 -16.69 -27.16 -39.06
C PRO A 248 -17.20 -27.17 -37.60
N GLN A 249 -18.42 -26.65 -37.46
CA GLN A 249 -19.39 -27.03 -36.44
C GLN A 249 -20.09 -28.34 -36.81
N LEU A 250 -20.83 -28.87 -35.82
CA LEU A 250 -21.92 -29.87 -35.84
C LEU A 250 -21.55 -31.31 -35.44
N HIS A 251 -22.05 -31.77 -34.27
CA HIS A 251 -23.42 -32.25 -34.15
C HIS A 251 -23.87 -32.41 -32.69
N GLN A 252 -25.10 -31.95 -32.42
CA GLN A 252 -25.97 -32.30 -31.28
C GLN A 252 -26.78 -33.56 -31.58
N GLU A 253 -27.47 -34.06 -30.54
CA GLU A 253 -28.57 -35.05 -30.46
C GLU A 253 -28.13 -36.48 -30.05
N THR A 254 -28.80 -37.25 -29.17
CA THR A 254 -30.08 -37.15 -28.42
C THR A 254 -30.13 -38.23 -27.31
N ASN A 255 -30.94 -37.97 -26.26
CA ASN A 255 -31.74 -38.84 -25.38
C ASN A 255 -31.49 -40.37 -25.30
N ASN A 256 -31.43 -40.92 -24.07
CA ASN A 256 -32.53 -41.71 -23.49
C ASN A 256 -32.26 -42.18 -22.04
N GLU A 257 -33.35 -42.24 -21.28
CA GLU A 257 -33.48 -42.58 -19.86
C GLU A 257 -33.87 -44.09 -19.69
N PRO A 258 -34.32 -44.60 -18.51
CA PRO A 258 -33.59 -45.55 -17.66
C PRO A 258 -34.18 -46.98 -17.63
N VAL A 259 -33.46 -47.96 -17.05
CA VAL A 259 -34.02 -49.29 -16.72
C VAL A 259 -33.58 -49.77 -15.33
N VAL A 260 -34.57 -50.37 -14.66
CA VAL A 260 -34.75 -50.82 -13.27
C VAL A 260 -34.24 -52.26 -13.03
N ALA A 261 -33.80 -52.52 -11.78
CA ALA A 261 -33.76 -53.76 -10.94
C ALA A 261 -33.44 -55.14 -11.58
N THR A 262 -32.74 -56.07 -10.91
CA THR A 262 -33.32 -56.93 -9.85
C THR A 262 -32.23 -57.76 -9.13
N GLU A 263 -32.53 -58.05 -7.86
CA GLU A 263 -31.88 -58.86 -6.82
C GLU A 263 -31.49 -60.30 -7.19
N ILE A 264 -30.50 -60.88 -6.47
CA ILE A 264 -30.60 -62.21 -5.80
C ILE A 264 -29.74 -62.21 -4.49
N ARG A 265 -30.41 -62.37 -3.34
CA ARG A 265 -29.93 -62.90 -2.01
C ARG A 265 -30.12 -64.44 -2.00
N PRO A 266 -29.79 -65.28 -0.96
CA PRO A 266 -29.42 -65.02 0.45
C PRO A 266 -28.27 -65.93 1.00
N GLY A 267 -27.75 -65.73 2.22
CA GLY A 267 -28.16 -66.51 3.43
C GLY A 267 -26.99 -66.56 4.44
N ILE A 268 -26.99 -65.78 5.54
CA ILE A 268 -27.51 -66.01 6.91
C ILE A 268 -26.70 -67.02 7.78
N LEU A 269 -26.38 -66.54 9.00
CA LEU A 269 -26.13 -67.17 10.33
C LEU A 269 -24.74 -66.77 10.88
N ALA A 270 -24.55 -65.77 11.75
CA ALA A 270 -25.11 -65.44 13.07
C ALA A 270 -24.67 -66.36 14.22
N ALA A 271 -23.83 -65.83 15.12
CA ALA A 271 -23.86 -65.93 16.60
C ALA A 271 -22.44 -65.63 17.14
N ASP A 272 -22.15 -64.50 17.79
CA ASP A 272 -22.52 -64.01 19.13
C ASP A 272 -21.52 -64.36 20.25
N ARG A 273 -21.24 -63.32 21.03
CA ARG A 273 -20.83 -63.25 22.45
C ARG A 273 -19.36 -63.41 22.91
N ALA A 274 -18.87 -62.24 23.33
CA ALA A 274 -18.58 -61.85 24.73
C ALA A 274 -17.19 -62.15 25.36
N SER A 275 -16.46 -61.04 25.57
CA SER A 275 -15.87 -60.51 26.81
C SER A 275 -15.29 -61.44 27.89
N SER A 276 -14.00 -61.23 28.20
CA SER A 276 -13.41 -61.16 29.56
C SER A 276 -11.91 -60.83 29.45
N ILE A 277 -11.44 -59.63 29.79
CA ILE A 277 -10.88 -59.23 31.10
C ILE A 277 -9.94 -60.30 31.71
N GLY A 278 -8.66 -59.95 31.86
CA GLY A 278 -7.67 -60.72 32.60
C GLY A 278 -6.32 -59.99 32.69
N GLN A 279 -6.13 -59.28 33.78
CA GLN A 279 -4.96 -58.50 34.16
C GLN A 279 -3.66 -59.31 34.30
N CYS A 280 -2.56 -58.60 34.04
CA CYS A 280 -1.30 -58.52 34.81
C CYS A 280 -0.70 -59.82 35.39
N ASN A 281 0.52 -60.14 35.00
CA ASN A 281 1.67 -59.83 35.88
C ASN A 281 3.03 -60.08 35.23
N SER A 282 3.90 -59.13 35.55
CA SER A 282 5.34 -59.07 35.41
C SER A 282 6.07 -60.29 35.97
N ALA A 283 7.12 -60.74 35.29
CA ALA A 283 8.38 -61.09 35.95
C ALA A 283 9.53 -61.10 34.94
N SER A 284 10.50 -60.24 35.23
CA SER A 284 11.87 -60.22 34.76
C SER A 284 12.58 -61.56 35.00
N ILE A 285 13.45 -61.97 34.08
CA ILE A 285 14.79 -62.57 34.32
C ILE A 285 15.53 -62.59 32.95
N GLN A 286 16.67 -61.90 32.88
CA GLN A 286 17.70 -62.08 31.83
C GLN A 286 18.71 -63.17 32.26
N PRO A 287 19.81 -63.41 31.53
CA PRO A 287 20.00 -64.44 30.50
C PRO A 287 21.02 -65.52 30.96
N PRO A 288 21.22 -66.59 30.17
CA PRO A 288 22.55 -66.78 29.57
C PRO A 288 22.42 -67.37 28.15
N GLY A 289 23.30 -67.09 27.20
CA GLY A 289 24.66 -67.60 27.17
C GLY A 289 24.85 -68.27 25.81
N SER A 290 25.79 -67.74 25.04
CA SER A 290 26.20 -68.11 23.68
C SER A 290 26.57 -69.59 23.51
N THR A 291 26.14 -70.21 22.41
CA THR A 291 26.96 -71.22 21.72
C THR A 291 26.67 -71.26 20.23
N ASP A 292 27.74 -71.12 19.45
CA ASP A 292 27.83 -71.27 18.00
C ASP A 292 27.30 -72.64 17.52
N SER A 293 26.53 -72.62 16.43
CA SER A 293 26.61 -73.61 15.36
C SER A 293 25.80 -73.15 14.16
N SER A 294 26.51 -72.67 13.16
CA SER A 294 26.01 -72.42 11.81
C SER A 294 25.73 -73.76 11.10
N PRO A 295 24.62 -73.85 10.35
CA PRO A 295 24.69 -74.44 9.03
C PRO A 295 24.36 -73.38 7.98
N GLN A 296 25.33 -73.22 7.08
CA GLN A 296 25.26 -72.48 5.84
C GLN A 296 23.95 -72.80 5.09
N THR A 297 23.11 -71.78 4.93
CA THR A 297 22.15 -71.71 3.82
C THR A 297 22.65 -70.62 2.89
N THR A 298 23.38 -71.08 1.88
CA THR A 298 23.83 -70.32 0.73
C THR A 298 22.64 -69.83 -0.08
N GLY A 299 22.61 -68.52 -0.36
CA GLY A 299 21.93 -67.97 -1.54
C GLY A 299 20.61 -67.22 -1.31
N LYS A 300 20.67 -66.01 -0.72
CA LYS A 300 19.75 -64.87 -1.02
C LYS A 300 20.03 -63.57 -0.23
N LYS A 301 21.28 -63.26 0.12
CA LYS A 301 21.64 -62.03 0.87
C LYS A 301 22.71 -61.15 0.19
N SER A 302 22.95 -61.30 -1.12
CA SER A 302 23.94 -60.51 -1.84
C SER A 302 23.37 -59.29 -2.58
N SER A 303 22.05 -59.10 -2.63
CA SER A 303 21.40 -58.09 -3.49
C SER A 303 21.18 -56.71 -2.84
N LEU A 304 21.66 -56.47 -1.61
CA LEU A 304 21.34 -55.25 -0.85
C LEU A 304 22.53 -54.34 -0.53
N LEU A 305 23.75 -54.64 -0.98
CA LEU A 305 24.93 -53.80 -0.77
C LEU A 305 25.20 -52.92 -2.00
N LEU A 306 24.23 -52.09 -2.37
CA LEU A 306 24.47 -51.03 -3.35
C LEU A 306 25.19 -49.88 -2.65
N GLU A 307 26.45 -49.63 -3.01
CA GLU A 307 27.18 -48.46 -2.52
C GLU A 307 26.58 -47.18 -3.13
N PRO A 308 26.08 -46.23 -2.32
CA PRO A 308 25.41 -45.07 -2.86
C PRO A 308 26.41 -44.01 -3.33
N GLY A 309 26.12 -43.43 -4.50
CA GLY A 309 26.98 -42.45 -5.15
C GLY A 309 28.18 -43.10 -5.87
N PHE A 310 28.67 -42.45 -6.92
CA PHE A 310 29.79 -42.93 -7.73
C PHE A 310 30.40 -41.79 -8.55
N ARG A 311 31.50 -42.06 -9.25
CA ARG A 311 32.09 -41.14 -10.22
C ARG A 311 32.03 -41.73 -11.62
N THR A 312 31.66 -40.93 -12.61
CA THR A 312 31.71 -41.32 -14.01
C THR A 312 33.14 -41.30 -14.53
N GLU A 313 33.38 -41.99 -15.65
CA GLU A 313 34.67 -41.97 -16.36
C GLU A 313 35.07 -40.55 -16.81
N MET A 314 34.09 -39.68 -17.06
CA MET A 314 34.28 -38.28 -17.41
C MET A 314 34.55 -37.37 -16.19
N GLY A 315 34.67 -37.94 -14.98
CA GLY A 315 35.02 -37.23 -13.75
C GLY A 315 33.84 -36.58 -13.02
N ASP A 316 32.59 -36.76 -13.50
CA ASP A 316 31.42 -36.27 -12.78
C ASP A 316 31.15 -37.10 -11.54
N SER A 317 30.95 -36.45 -10.40
CA SER A 317 30.59 -37.11 -9.15
C SER A 317 29.08 -37.08 -8.93
N PHE A 318 28.49 -38.25 -8.70
CA PHE A 318 27.14 -38.43 -8.20
C PHE A 318 27.17 -38.62 -6.69
N THR A 319 26.48 -37.75 -5.98
CA THR A 319 26.51 -37.69 -4.51
C THR A 319 25.37 -38.53 -3.95
N ALA A 320 25.68 -39.42 -3.00
CA ALA A 320 24.68 -40.13 -2.20
C ALA A 320 23.74 -39.13 -1.51
N LEU A 321 22.44 -39.42 -1.43
CA LEU A 321 21.48 -38.46 -0.87
C LEU A 321 21.81 -38.10 0.60
N ASN A 322 22.30 -39.05 1.40
CA ASN A 322 22.71 -38.80 2.78
C ASN A 322 23.99 -37.95 2.92
N ALA A 323 24.72 -37.71 1.83
CA ALA A 323 25.95 -36.92 1.76
C ALA A 323 25.71 -35.53 1.15
N VAL A 324 24.47 -35.21 0.77
CA VAL A 324 24.06 -33.89 0.29
C VAL A 324 24.09 -32.89 1.45
N ARG A 325 24.76 -31.75 1.27
CA ARG A 325 24.95 -30.71 2.30
C ARG A 325 24.74 -29.31 1.72
N LYS A 326 24.28 -28.38 2.55
CA LYS A 326 24.17 -26.95 2.20
C LYS A 326 25.56 -26.37 1.90
N GLY A 327 25.65 -25.51 0.89
CA GLY A 327 26.90 -24.86 0.48
C GLY A 327 27.70 -25.62 -0.59
N GLN A 328 27.30 -26.84 -0.94
CA GLN A 328 27.81 -27.51 -2.15
C GLN A 328 27.39 -26.71 -3.38
N ALA A 329 28.34 -26.37 -4.25
CA ALA A 329 28.12 -25.44 -5.37
C ALA A 329 27.01 -25.91 -6.31
N MET A 330 27.10 -27.14 -6.81
CA MET A 330 26.10 -27.87 -7.58
C MET A 330 26.35 -29.37 -7.42
N VAL A 331 25.29 -30.16 -7.24
CA VAL A 331 25.39 -31.62 -7.08
C VAL A 331 24.69 -32.35 -8.23
N ASN A 332 25.17 -33.56 -8.52
CA ASN A 332 24.47 -34.52 -9.36
C ASN A 332 23.99 -35.66 -8.47
N VAL A 333 22.76 -36.12 -8.68
CA VAL A 333 22.14 -37.19 -7.89
C VAL A 333 21.36 -38.12 -8.81
N ILE A 334 21.25 -39.38 -8.42
CA ILE A 334 20.35 -40.37 -9.04
C ILE A 334 19.53 -40.97 -7.91
N GLY A 335 18.22 -41.06 -8.10
CA GLY A 335 17.33 -41.59 -7.06
C GLY A 335 16.00 -42.09 -7.62
N VAL A 336 15.31 -42.86 -6.80
CA VAL A 336 13.97 -43.38 -7.03
C VAL A 336 12.93 -42.35 -6.62
N VAL A 337 11.97 -42.06 -7.50
CA VAL A 337 10.89 -41.10 -7.24
C VAL A 337 9.80 -41.75 -6.37
N ILE A 338 9.54 -41.19 -5.20
CA ILE A 338 8.51 -41.70 -4.26
C ILE A 338 7.25 -40.85 -4.21
N GLN A 339 7.33 -39.58 -4.62
CA GLN A 339 6.20 -38.65 -4.64
C GLN A 339 6.37 -37.65 -5.79
N VAL A 340 5.30 -37.37 -6.52
CA VAL A 340 5.27 -36.39 -7.62
C VAL A 340 4.15 -35.38 -7.37
N ASN A 341 4.42 -34.09 -7.63
CA ASN A 341 3.38 -33.05 -7.72
C ASN A 341 3.25 -32.60 -9.18
N ALA A 342 2.03 -32.32 -9.62
CA ALA A 342 1.77 -31.85 -10.97
C ALA A 342 2.50 -30.53 -11.27
N PRO A 343 3.01 -30.34 -12.50
CA PRO A 343 3.57 -29.07 -12.93
C PRO A 343 2.58 -27.92 -12.76
N LYS A 344 3.05 -26.78 -12.26
CA LYS A 344 2.22 -25.57 -12.07
C LYS A 344 2.99 -24.30 -12.36
N ARG A 345 2.27 -23.22 -12.69
CA ARG A 345 2.86 -21.89 -12.80
C ARG A 345 3.06 -21.25 -11.44
N THR A 346 4.19 -20.57 -11.29
CA THR A 346 4.57 -19.78 -10.11
C THR A 346 4.11 -18.32 -10.28
N THR A 347 4.19 -17.53 -9.21
CA THR A 347 3.86 -16.09 -9.24
C THR A 347 4.79 -15.29 -10.15
N THR A 348 6.00 -15.78 -10.42
CA THR A 348 6.94 -15.21 -11.40
C THR A 348 6.66 -15.67 -12.83
N ASN A 349 5.51 -16.34 -13.05
CA ASN A 349 5.08 -16.92 -14.33
C ASN A 349 6.05 -17.98 -14.90
N GLU A 350 6.88 -18.59 -14.05
CA GLU A 350 7.71 -19.75 -14.42
C GLU A 350 6.97 -21.05 -14.10
N TRP A 351 7.11 -22.07 -14.95
CA TRP A 351 6.68 -23.43 -14.66
C TRP A 351 7.54 -24.05 -13.56
N SER A 352 6.91 -24.82 -12.69
CA SER A 352 7.58 -25.55 -11.61
C SER A 352 7.05 -26.98 -11.52
N SER A 353 7.95 -27.95 -11.37
CA SER A 353 7.64 -29.35 -11.03
C SER A 353 8.37 -29.73 -9.75
N SER A 354 7.71 -30.45 -8.85
CA SER A 354 8.29 -30.84 -7.56
C SER A 354 8.00 -32.29 -7.23
N PHE A 355 9.03 -33.04 -6.87
CA PHE A 355 8.95 -34.45 -6.53
C PHE A 355 9.97 -34.80 -5.44
N VAL A 356 9.86 -35.98 -4.84
CA VAL A 356 10.74 -36.45 -3.77
C VAL A 356 11.46 -37.71 -4.23
N ILE A 357 12.78 -37.76 -4.02
CA ILE A 357 13.62 -38.90 -4.41
C ILE A 357 14.28 -39.57 -3.20
N VAL A 358 14.55 -40.87 -3.35
CA VAL A 358 15.29 -41.70 -2.38
C VAL A 358 16.39 -42.54 -3.03
N ASP A 359 17.34 -42.98 -2.23
CA ASP A 359 18.41 -43.90 -2.61
C ASP A 359 18.77 -44.81 -1.39
N PRO A 360 19.62 -45.83 -1.55
CA PRO A 360 20.01 -46.72 -0.46
C PRO A 360 20.67 -46.00 0.73
N SER A 361 21.23 -44.81 0.53
CA SER A 361 21.99 -44.08 1.55
C SER A 361 21.12 -43.48 2.65
N ILE A 362 19.85 -43.21 2.33
CA ILE A 362 18.85 -42.69 3.26
C ILE A 362 17.78 -43.73 3.62
N TYR A 363 17.96 -44.98 3.19
CA TYR A 363 17.06 -46.09 3.50
C TYR A 363 17.57 -46.87 4.71
N SER A 364 16.86 -46.83 5.84
CA SER A 364 17.23 -47.55 7.07
C SER A 364 16.44 -48.86 7.23
N SER A 365 17.02 -49.85 7.89
CA SER A 365 16.43 -51.19 8.12
C SER A 365 15.20 -51.22 9.04
N GLN A 366 14.74 -50.06 9.54
CA GLN A 366 13.54 -49.91 10.37
C GLN A 366 12.33 -49.34 9.60
N GLY A 367 12.39 -49.31 8.27
CA GLY A 367 11.34 -48.78 7.39
C GLY A 367 11.65 -47.37 6.88
N LEU A 368 10.79 -46.88 5.98
CA LEU A 368 10.84 -45.53 5.40
C LEU A 368 10.80 -44.48 6.52
N SER A 369 11.96 -43.97 6.96
CA SER A 369 11.99 -42.67 7.62
C SER A 369 11.45 -41.63 6.63
N ASP A 370 10.59 -40.71 7.08
CA ASP A 370 9.91 -39.63 6.33
C ASP A 370 10.82 -38.63 5.57
N VAL A 371 12.05 -39.00 5.19
CA VAL A 371 13.14 -38.09 4.85
C VAL A 371 13.72 -38.39 3.46
N GLY A 372 12.88 -38.29 2.42
CA GLY A 372 13.38 -38.17 1.05
C GLY A 372 13.90 -36.75 0.77
N ILE A 373 14.72 -36.58 -0.28
CA ILE A 373 15.15 -35.24 -0.70
C ILE A 373 14.10 -34.65 -1.65
N GLY A 374 13.50 -33.53 -1.25
CA GLY A 374 12.58 -32.77 -2.10
C GLY A 374 13.33 -32.04 -3.21
N VAL A 375 12.97 -32.33 -4.46
CA VAL A 375 13.48 -31.69 -5.67
C VAL A 375 12.43 -30.73 -6.23
N THR A 376 12.82 -29.50 -6.53
CA THR A 376 11.98 -28.53 -7.24
C THR A 376 12.71 -28.03 -8.48
N CYS A 377 12.13 -28.26 -9.64
CA CYS A 377 12.67 -27.87 -10.94
C CYS A 377 11.85 -26.70 -11.51
N PHE A 378 12.51 -25.71 -12.09
CA PHE A 378 11.88 -24.54 -12.70
C PHE A 378 12.17 -24.44 -14.19
N GLN A 379 11.20 -23.93 -14.95
CA GLN A 379 11.35 -23.68 -16.38
C GLN A 379 10.53 -22.48 -16.84
N LYS A 380 11.11 -21.66 -17.72
CA LYS A 380 10.52 -20.38 -18.13
C LYS A 380 9.58 -20.51 -19.33
N LYS A 381 9.97 -21.32 -20.33
CA LYS A 381 9.30 -21.37 -21.63
C LYS A 381 8.43 -22.61 -21.80
N TYR A 382 9.06 -23.79 -21.83
CA TYR A 382 8.42 -25.06 -22.17
C TYR A 382 8.17 -25.89 -20.92
N VAL A 383 6.93 -26.31 -20.68
CA VAL A 383 6.62 -27.20 -19.54
C VAL A 383 7.23 -28.59 -19.74
N GLU A 384 7.37 -29.00 -21.00
CA GLU A 384 7.91 -30.27 -21.47
C GLU A 384 9.40 -30.46 -21.14
N TRP A 385 10.10 -29.35 -20.87
CA TRP A 385 11.50 -29.32 -20.43
C TRP A 385 11.68 -29.63 -18.94
N LEU A 386 10.59 -29.70 -18.15
CA LEU A 386 10.63 -30.19 -16.78
C LEU A 386 10.70 -31.72 -16.75
N PRO A 387 11.29 -32.34 -15.70
CA PRO A 387 11.30 -33.79 -15.55
C PRO A 387 9.91 -34.40 -15.61
N GLN A 388 9.74 -35.35 -16.53
CA GLN A 388 8.50 -36.10 -16.75
C GLN A 388 8.61 -37.43 -16.00
N VAL A 389 8.38 -37.37 -14.68
CA VAL A 389 8.57 -38.50 -13.77
C VAL A 389 7.24 -38.94 -13.16
N ASP A 390 7.08 -40.25 -13.01
CA ASP A 390 6.03 -40.91 -12.24
C ASP A 390 6.60 -41.55 -10.97
N ARG A 391 5.72 -41.93 -10.05
CA ARG A 391 6.12 -42.64 -8.83
C ARG A 391 6.70 -44.01 -9.21
N GLY A 392 7.90 -44.29 -8.72
CA GLY A 392 8.64 -45.52 -8.96
C GLY A 392 9.74 -45.37 -10.02
N ASP A 393 9.78 -44.26 -10.75
CA ASP A 393 10.81 -44.02 -11.76
C ASP A 393 12.18 -43.77 -11.12
N VAL A 394 13.25 -44.21 -11.79
CA VAL A 394 14.63 -43.83 -11.44
C VAL A 394 15.02 -42.63 -12.29
N VAL A 395 15.36 -41.51 -11.62
CA VAL A 395 15.68 -40.25 -12.29
C VAL A 395 17.15 -39.86 -12.08
N ILE A 396 17.81 -39.45 -13.15
CA ILE A 396 19.14 -38.85 -13.16
C ILE A 396 18.96 -37.34 -13.17
N LEU A 397 19.58 -36.65 -12.21
CA LEU A 397 19.51 -35.19 -12.10
C LEU A 397 20.90 -34.59 -11.95
N ARG A 398 21.20 -33.60 -12.79
CA ARG A 398 22.53 -32.97 -12.86
C ARG A 398 22.42 -31.47 -12.61
N LYS A 399 23.46 -30.92 -11.96
CA LYS A 399 23.60 -29.50 -11.63
C LYS A 399 22.46 -28.95 -10.75
N LEU A 400 22.07 -29.70 -9.72
CA LEU A 400 21.13 -29.24 -8.70
C LEU A 400 21.82 -28.33 -7.69
N LYS A 401 21.16 -27.23 -7.31
CA LYS A 401 21.60 -26.39 -6.20
C LYS A 401 20.93 -26.85 -4.91
N ILE A 402 21.72 -27.05 -3.87
CA ILE A 402 21.19 -27.40 -2.55
C ILE A 402 20.83 -26.14 -1.79
N THR A 403 19.56 -26.04 -1.39
CA THR A 403 19.03 -24.96 -0.56
C THR A 403 18.44 -25.53 0.72
N GLU A 404 18.28 -24.68 1.71
CA GLU A 404 17.64 -25.04 2.96
C GLU A 404 16.43 -24.13 3.13
N PHE A 405 15.25 -24.73 3.29
CA PHE A 405 14.02 -24.00 3.49
C PHE A 405 13.31 -24.54 4.73
N LYS A 406 13.18 -23.69 5.76
CA LYS A 406 12.61 -24.05 7.07
C LYS A 406 13.32 -25.25 7.73
N GLY A 407 14.65 -25.30 7.66
CA GLY A 407 15.46 -26.37 8.25
C GLY A 407 15.47 -27.69 7.46
N VAL A 408 14.75 -27.77 6.33
CA VAL A 408 14.73 -28.96 5.47
C VAL A 408 15.56 -28.71 4.22
N LEU A 409 16.48 -29.62 3.91
CA LEU A 409 17.27 -29.59 2.69
C LEU A 409 16.38 -29.84 1.46
N LYS A 410 16.54 -29.00 0.44
CA LYS A 410 15.89 -29.14 -0.86
C LYS A 410 16.90 -29.01 -1.98
N ALA A 411 16.67 -29.75 -3.05
CA ALA A 411 17.42 -29.61 -4.28
C ALA A 411 16.63 -28.78 -5.29
N VAL A 412 17.29 -27.80 -5.90
CA VAL A 412 16.67 -26.87 -6.86
C VAL A 412 17.33 -27.03 -8.22
N GLY A 413 16.52 -27.37 -9.22
CA GLY A 413 16.93 -27.40 -10.62
C GLY A 413 16.54 -26.09 -11.32
N TYR A 414 17.53 -25.31 -11.76
CA TYR A 414 17.29 -24.07 -12.50
C TYR A 414 17.13 -24.33 -14.00
N SER A 415 16.30 -23.51 -14.64
CA SER A 415 15.92 -23.62 -16.06
C SER A 415 17.08 -23.65 -17.04
N ASP A 416 18.21 -23.03 -16.66
CA ASP A 416 19.40 -22.80 -17.48
C ASP A 416 20.53 -23.82 -17.21
N LYS A 417 20.37 -24.69 -16.20
CA LYS A 417 21.46 -25.57 -15.72
C LYS A 417 21.04 -27.01 -15.54
N LEU A 418 19.79 -27.24 -15.12
CA LEU A 418 19.27 -28.56 -14.83
C LEU A 418 19.33 -29.44 -16.09
N ARG A 419 19.96 -30.60 -15.96
CA ARG A 419 19.81 -31.67 -16.96
C ARG A 419 19.27 -32.92 -16.30
N TRP A 420 18.36 -33.60 -16.96
CA TRP A 420 17.66 -34.75 -16.41
C TRP A 420 17.45 -35.85 -17.44
N ALA A 421 17.32 -37.08 -16.95
CA ALA A 421 16.94 -38.27 -17.70
C ALA A 421 16.13 -39.20 -16.79
N VAL A 422 15.19 -39.93 -17.37
CA VAL A 422 14.41 -40.95 -16.65
C VAL A 422 14.80 -42.32 -17.19
N TYR A 423 15.13 -43.24 -16.31
CA TYR A 423 15.51 -44.59 -16.69
C TYR A 423 14.28 -45.45 -16.92
N ASP A 424 14.21 -46.07 -18.09
CA ASP A 424 13.19 -47.03 -18.46
C ASP A 424 13.75 -48.45 -18.26
N HIS A 425 13.17 -49.17 -17.31
CA HIS A 425 13.57 -50.53 -16.97
C HIS A 425 13.24 -51.55 -18.07
N ALA A 426 12.21 -51.32 -18.88
CA ALA A 426 11.76 -52.26 -19.91
C ALA A 426 12.74 -52.31 -21.08
N THR A 427 13.21 -51.14 -21.52
CA THR A 427 14.22 -51.00 -22.57
C THR A 427 15.64 -51.03 -22.01
N ASN A 428 15.79 -50.88 -20.70
CA ASN A 428 17.06 -50.73 -20.01
C ASN A 428 17.91 -49.59 -20.61
N ASN A 429 17.23 -48.50 -20.99
CA ASN A 429 17.83 -47.28 -21.50
C ASN A 429 17.07 -46.07 -20.91
N ILE A 430 17.36 -44.86 -21.39
CA ILE A 430 16.64 -43.66 -20.99
C ILE A 430 15.32 -43.56 -21.75
N GLN A 431 14.25 -43.28 -21.00
CA GLN A 431 12.95 -42.94 -21.54
C GLN A 431 13.05 -41.69 -22.40
N LEU A 432 12.51 -41.77 -23.62
CA LEU A 432 12.45 -40.61 -24.51
C LEU A 432 11.42 -39.61 -23.96
N ALA A 433 11.90 -38.40 -23.63
CA ALA A 433 11.03 -37.33 -23.13
C ALA A 433 9.96 -36.95 -24.18
N LYS A 434 8.71 -36.78 -23.74
CA LYS A 434 7.61 -36.35 -24.61
C LYS A 434 7.74 -34.86 -24.84
N ARG A 435 8.27 -34.47 -26.00
CA ARG A 435 8.65 -33.08 -26.29
C ARG A 435 7.49 -32.18 -26.70
N GLY A 436 6.38 -32.73 -27.21
CA GLY A 436 5.34 -31.91 -27.83
C GLY A 436 5.95 -30.95 -28.87
N ASP A 437 5.63 -29.67 -28.76
CA ASP A 437 6.18 -28.61 -29.61
C ASP A 437 7.54 -28.06 -29.14
N ALA A 438 8.09 -28.57 -28.03
CA ALA A 438 9.34 -28.07 -27.45
C ALA A 438 10.58 -28.54 -28.25
N PRO A 439 11.56 -27.66 -28.51
CA PRO A 439 12.81 -28.03 -29.17
C PRO A 439 13.69 -28.96 -28.30
N GLU A 440 14.64 -29.66 -28.91
CA GLU A 440 15.57 -30.57 -28.20
C GLU A 440 16.53 -29.78 -27.30
N GLY A 441 16.89 -28.60 -27.77
CA GLY A 441 17.65 -27.62 -27.03
C GLY A 441 17.54 -26.28 -27.74
N GLU A 442 17.86 -25.22 -27.03
CA GLU A 442 17.91 -23.87 -27.57
C GLU A 442 19.13 -23.15 -27.03
N ALA A 443 19.64 -22.15 -27.75
CA ALA A 443 20.65 -21.26 -27.20
C ALA A 443 20.02 -20.38 -26.11
N ILE A 444 20.60 -20.42 -24.91
CA ILE A 444 20.20 -19.55 -23.79
C ILE A 444 20.43 -18.08 -24.20
N ASP A 445 19.79 -17.12 -23.52
CA ASP A 445 19.91 -15.68 -23.80
C ASP A 445 19.51 -15.32 -25.25
N ASN A 446 18.28 -15.72 -25.63
CA ASN A 446 17.65 -15.35 -26.90
C ASN A 446 18.48 -15.67 -28.15
N GLY A 447 19.20 -16.79 -28.15
CA GLY A 447 19.99 -17.23 -29.30
C GLY A 447 21.47 -16.84 -29.29
N THR A 448 21.91 -16.02 -28.32
CA THR A 448 23.31 -15.53 -28.24
C THR A 448 24.17 -16.28 -27.22
N GLY A 449 23.56 -17.02 -26.30
CA GLY A 449 24.23 -17.85 -25.31
C GLY A 449 24.59 -19.24 -25.81
N TYR A 450 25.14 -20.06 -24.92
CA TYR A 450 25.51 -21.43 -25.25
C TYR A 450 24.25 -22.29 -25.49
N PHE A 451 24.38 -23.26 -26.39
CA PHE A 451 23.32 -24.22 -26.68
C PHE A 451 23.06 -25.08 -25.43
N PHE A 452 21.82 -25.07 -24.97
CA PHE A 452 21.39 -25.80 -23.79
C PHE A 452 20.26 -26.76 -24.14
N THR A 453 20.40 -27.98 -23.63
CA THR A 453 19.34 -28.98 -23.62
C THR A 453 19.14 -29.46 -22.18
N PRO A 454 17.89 -29.52 -21.70
CA PRO A 454 17.59 -30.11 -20.40
C PRO A 454 17.67 -31.65 -20.45
N PHE A 455 17.63 -32.26 -21.63
CA PHE A 455 17.62 -33.71 -21.80
C PHE A 455 19.04 -34.26 -21.71
N TRP A 456 19.30 -35.09 -20.70
CA TRP A 456 20.56 -35.79 -20.54
C TRP A 456 20.51 -37.13 -21.28
N LYS A 457 21.57 -37.44 -22.03
CA LYS A 457 21.77 -38.75 -22.67
C LYS A 457 23.04 -39.37 -22.07
N PRO A 458 22.93 -40.28 -21.09
CA PRO A 458 24.07 -41.03 -20.59
C PRO A 458 24.60 -41.94 -21.71
N SER A 459 25.87 -42.33 -21.64
CA SER A 459 26.43 -43.31 -22.57
C SER A 459 25.72 -44.66 -22.42
N ASP A 460 25.48 -45.38 -23.52
CA ASP A 460 24.72 -46.64 -23.53
C ASP A 460 25.33 -47.73 -22.61
N ASP A 461 26.65 -47.72 -22.40
CA ASP A 461 27.39 -48.58 -21.46
C ASP A 461 27.92 -47.85 -20.21
N GLY A 462 27.47 -46.62 -20.00
CA GLY A 462 27.97 -45.72 -18.96
C GLY A 462 27.66 -46.17 -17.54
N ALA A 463 28.51 -45.75 -16.60
CA ALA A 463 28.32 -46.01 -15.17
C ALA A 463 26.94 -45.53 -14.64
N GLU A 464 26.35 -44.49 -15.27
CA GLU A 464 25.03 -43.97 -14.93
C GLU A 464 23.91 -44.98 -15.15
N LEU A 465 23.86 -45.64 -16.32
CA LEU A 465 22.83 -46.65 -16.63
C LEU A 465 23.02 -47.92 -15.78
N LYS A 466 24.27 -48.32 -15.53
CA LYS A 466 24.60 -49.43 -14.62
C LYS A 466 24.07 -49.14 -13.21
N TYR A 467 24.28 -47.93 -12.71
CA TYR A 467 23.79 -47.52 -11.40
C TYR A 467 22.26 -47.41 -11.36
N CYS A 468 21.60 -46.90 -12.41
CA CYS A 468 20.14 -46.87 -12.50
C CYS A 468 19.53 -48.28 -12.45
N ARG A 469 20.14 -49.24 -13.17
CA ARG A 469 19.72 -50.65 -13.11
C ARG A 469 19.86 -51.23 -11.70
N GLN A 470 20.99 -50.95 -11.03
CA GLN A 470 21.21 -51.40 -9.65
C GLN A 470 20.20 -50.79 -8.68
N LEU A 471 19.88 -49.49 -8.83
CA LEU A 471 18.86 -48.81 -8.04
C LEU A 471 17.47 -49.40 -8.27
N PHE A 472 17.12 -49.72 -9.51
CA PHE A 472 15.84 -50.36 -9.83
C PHE A 472 15.72 -51.76 -9.20
N ILE A 473 16.77 -52.58 -9.32
CA ILE A 473 16.82 -53.91 -8.66
C ILE A 473 16.70 -53.76 -7.14
N TRP A 474 17.39 -52.78 -6.55
CA TRP A 474 17.29 -52.47 -5.13
C TRP A 474 15.84 -52.14 -4.72
N GLN A 475 15.17 -51.23 -5.45
CA GLN A 475 13.79 -50.85 -5.22
C GLN A 475 12.80 -52.03 -5.36
N GLU A 476 12.95 -52.86 -6.39
CA GLU A 476 12.13 -54.07 -6.58
C GLU A 476 12.33 -55.07 -5.43
N GLY A 477 13.58 -55.19 -4.94
CA GLY A 477 13.92 -56.00 -3.77
C GLY A 477 13.21 -55.55 -2.48
N LEU A 478 12.91 -54.25 -2.36
CA LEU A 478 12.12 -53.70 -1.24
C LEU A 478 10.63 -54.01 -1.39
N GLN A 479 10.07 -53.86 -2.60
CA GLN A 479 8.66 -54.14 -2.88
C GLN A 479 8.28 -55.62 -2.64
N GLY A 480 9.22 -56.55 -2.76
CA GLY A 480 9.04 -57.97 -2.45
C GLY A 480 8.93 -58.29 -0.95
N ALA A 481 9.46 -57.43 -0.07
CA ALA A 481 9.41 -57.60 1.39
C ALA A 481 8.28 -56.76 2.05
N GLU A 482 7.74 -55.76 1.35
CA GLU A 482 6.85 -54.73 1.91
C GLU A 482 5.35 -54.90 1.60
N ARG A 483 4.90 -56.04 1.05
CA ARG A 483 3.46 -56.29 0.84
C ARG A 483 2.65 -56.51 2.12
N GLU A 484 3.29 -56.72 3.27
CA GLU A 484 2.60 -56.92 4.56
C GLU A 484 2.73 -55.75 5.54
N ILE A 485 3.60 -54.77 5.25
CA ILE A 485 3.87 -53.62 6.17
C ILE A 485 3.43 -52.27 5.57
N ILE A 486 3.33 -52.12 4.23
CA ILE A 486 2.76 -50.91 3.60
C ILE A 486 1.23 -51.03 3.46
N ARG A 487 0.54 -51.25 4.58
CA ARG A 487 -0.87 -50.83 4.75
C ARG A 487 -1.05 -49.90 5.94
N ILE A 488 0.03 -49.56 6.63
CA ILE A 488 0.05 -48.70 7.79
C ILE A 488 1.00 -47.53 7.47
N GLN A 489 0.43 -46.33 7.34
CA GLN A 489 1.12 -45.03 7.30
C GLN A 489 1.94 -44.66 6.03
N CYS A 490 1.37 -44.78 4.83
CA CYS A 490 1.38 -43.58 3.99
C CYS A 490 0.32 -42.69 4.62
N THR A 491 0.68 -41.79 5.54
CA THR A 491 -0.27 -40.79 5.99
C THR A 491 -0.70 -40.04 4.74
N ALA A 492 -1.95 -40.28 4.29
CA ALA A 492 -2.70 -39.27 3.57
C ALA A 492 -2.33 -37.94 4.23
N ARG A 493 -1.85 -36.96 3.45
CA ARG A 493 -1.51 -35.61 3.98
C ARG A 493 -2.51 -35.34 5.09
N PRO A 494 -2.09 -35.10 6.35
CA PRO A 494 -3.01 -35.00 7.47
C PRO A 494 -4.16 -34.11 7.01
N GLN A 495 -5.31 -34.76 6.78
CA GLN A 495 -6.41 -34.11 6.10
C GLN A 495 -6.76 -32.96 7.03
N LYS A 496 -6.60 -31.72 6.53
CA LYS A 496 -6.68 -30.53 7.39
C LYS A 496 -7.95 -30.65 8.22
N GLU A 497 -7.74 -30.73 9.51
CA GLU A 497 -8.83 -31.11 10.40
C GLU A 497 -9.72 -29.89 10.61
N HIS A 498 -11.02 -30.14 10.69
CA HIS A 498 -11.94 -29.11 11.15
C HIS A 498 -11.81 -28.99 12.66
N ARG A 499 -11.66 -27.77 13.16
CA ARG A 499 -11.41 -27.49 14.57
C ARG A 499 -12.30 -26.38 15.08
N LEU A 500 -12.62 -26.46 16.37
CA LEU A 500 -13.23 -25.37 17.13
C LEU A 500 -12.18 -24.28 17.36
N LEU A 501 -12.62 -23.03 17.49
CA LEU A 501 -11.71 -21.90 17.71
C LEU A 501 -10.99 -22.01 19.06
N SER A 502 -11.62 -22.62 20.07
CA SER A 502 -11.01 -23.01 21.36
C SER A 502 -9.79 -23.94 21.23
N ASP A 503 -9.76 -24.80 20.21
CA ASP A 503 -8.68 -25.77 19.99
C ASP A 503 -7.59 -25.25 19.04
N VAL A 504 -7.71 -24.01 18.57
CA VAL A 504 -6.78 -23.42 17.61
C VAL A 504 -5.52 -22.93 18.33
N SER A 505 -4.37 -23.45 17.90
CA SER A 505 -3.05 -22.99 18.28
C SER A 505 -2.08 -23.05 17.08
N PRO A 506 -1.06 -22.18 17.01
CA PRO A 506 0.02 -22.27 16.02
C PRO A 506 0.74 -23.62 16.01
N ASP A 507 0.75 -24.33 17.14
CA ASP A 507 1.46 -25.60 17.34
C ASP A 507 0.66 -26.84 16.93
N VAL A 508 -0.58 -26.65 16.47
CA VAL A 508 -1.47 -27.74 16.06
C VAL A 508 -0.88 -28.52 14.87
N SER A 509 -1.11 -29.84 14.86
CA SER A 509 -0.73 -30.75 13.78
C SER A 509 -1.13 -30.16 12.42
N THR A 510 -0.19 -30.17 11.47
CA THR A 510 -0.22 -29.47 10.16
C THR A 510 0.31 -28.03 10.12
N HIS A 511 1.14 -27.63 11.10
CA HIS A 511 1.79 -26.30 11.14
C HIS A 511 0.77 -25.13 11.28
N GLY A 512 -0.24 -25.35 12.11
CA GLY A 512 -1.26 -24.35 12.43
C GLY A 512 -2.34 -24.15 11.36
N PHE A 513 -2.44 -25.02 10.34
CA PHE A 513 -3.52 -24.94 9.36
C PHE A 513 -4.75 -25.75 9.82
N PHE A 514 -5.94 -25.19 9.69
CA PHE A 514 -7.19 -25.84 10.08
C PHE A 514 -8.36 -25.35 9.22
N ASN A 515 -9.49 -26.05 9.32
CA ASN A 515 -10.76 -25.59 8.78
C ASN A 515 -11.71 -25.25 9.94
N CYS A 516 -12.64 -24.33 9.76
CA CYS A 516 -13.62 -24.02 10.80
C CYS A 516 -14.98 -23.65 10.20
N THR A 517 -16.02 -23.74 11.02
CA THR A 517 -17.38 -23.31 10.68
C THR A 517 -17.75 -22.24 11.69
N VAL A 518 -18.06 -21.04 11.21
CA VAL A 518 -18.14 -19.84 12.03
C VAL A 518 -19.29 -18.95 11.60
N GLU A 519 -19.71 -18.08 12.51
CA GLU A 519 -20.56 -16.93 12.22
C GLU A 519 -19.69 -15.69 12.03
N ILE A 520 -20.02 -14.88 11.02
CA ILE A 520 -19.35 -13.61 10.75
C ILE A 520 -19.94 -12.54 11.65
N LEU A 521 -19.12 -11.88 12.45
CA LEU A 521 -19.57 -10.80 13.32
C LEU A 521 -19.38 -9.42 12.70
N GLN A 522 -18.21 -9.19 12.09
CA GLN A 522 -17.90 -7.93 11.44
C GLN A 522 -16.70 -8.07 10.49
N SER A 523 -16.59 -7.21 9.48
CA SER A 523 -15.42 -7.14 8.60
C SER A 523 -14.87 -5.71 8.47
N PHE A 524 -13.55 -5.58 8.29
CA PHE A 524 -12.86 -4.30 8.18
C PHE A 524 -11.79 -4.35 7.09
N SER A 525 -11.77 -3.35 6.22
CA SER A 525 -10.70 -3.16 5.24
C SER A 525 -9.45 -2.58 5.93
N ASN A 526 -8.29 -3.16 5.67
CA ASN A 526 -7.01 -2.67 6.19
C ASN A 526 -6.27 -1.85 5.10
N ASP A 527 -5.47 -0.87 5.51
CA ASP A 527 -4.72 0.03 4.60
C ASP A 527 -3.70 -0.68 3.70
N CYS A 528 -3.25 -1.88 4.11
CA CYS A 528 -2.29 -2.70 3.37
C CYS A 528 -2.94 -3.56 2.27
N GLY A 529 -4.23 -3.33 1.98
CA GLY A 529 -4.97 -4.06 0.96
C GLY A 529 -5.37 -5.48 1.37
N SER A 530 -5.34 -5.82 2.66
CA SER A 530 -5.97 -7.01 3.25
C SER A 530 -7.30 -6.66 3.92
N GLN A 531 -8.12 -7.64 4.26
CA GLN A 531 -9.38 -7.43 4.99
C GLN A 531 -9.41 -8.32 6.23
N THR A 532 -9.74 -7.77 7.39
CA THR A 532 -9.87 -8.54 8.64
C THR A 532 -11.34 -8.89 8.85
N VAL A 533 -11.63 -10.18 8.98
CA VAL A 533 -12.97 -10.69 9.31
C VAL A 533 -12.95 -11.22 10.72
N TYR A 534 -13.84 -10.71 11.57
CA TYR A 534 -14.02 -11.16 12.94
C TYR A 534 -15.11 -12.23 12.97
N VAL A 535 -14.75 -13.42 13.46
CA VAL A 535 -15.62 -14.59 13.43
C VAL A 535 -15.75 -15.22 14.80
N THR A 536 -16.83 -15.96 15.04
CA THR A 536 -17.01 -16.74 16.27
C THR A 536 -17.62 -18.10 15.98
N ASP A 537 -17.25 -19.09 16.79
CA ASP A 537 -17.95 -20.37 16.89
C ASP A 537 -18.57 -20.60 18.28
N TYR A 538 -18.61 -19.53 19.07
CA TYR A 538 -19.05 -19.46 20.47
C TYR A 538 -18.19 -20.22 21.48
N THR A 539 -17.01 -20.71 21.08
CA THR A 539 -16.05 -21.34 22.01
C THR A 539 -15.00 -20.35 22.49
N SER A 540 -14.60 -20.44 23.76
CA SER A 540 -13.60 -19.55 24.37
C SER A 540 -12.18 -20.06 24.10
N ASN A 541 -11.28 -19.17 23.69
CA ASN A 541 -9.86 -19.50 23.53
C ASN A 541 -9.00 -18.50 24.34
N PRO A 542 -8.24 -18.95 25.35
CA PRO A 542 -7.45 -18.07 26.21
C PRO A 542 -6.27 -17.41 25.49
N HIS A 543 -5.91 -17.88 24.29
CA HIS A 543 -4.78 -17.38 23.51
C HIS A 543 -5.20 -16.33 22.47
N ILE A 544 -6.49 -16.00 22.32
CA ILE A 544 -6.95 -14.95 21.42
C ILE A 544 -6.93 -13.59 22.14
N TYR A 545 -6.65 -12.51 21.40
CA TYR A 545 -6.74 -11.16 21.94
C TYR A 545 -8.20 -10.78 22.24
N PRO A 546 -8.53 -10.34 23.47
CA PRO A 546 -9.89 -9.94 23.80
C PRO A 546 -10.37 -8.76 22.95
N VAL A 547 -11.36 -8.98 22.09
CA VAL A 547 -11.84 -7.95 21.15
C VAL A 547 -12.76 -6.96 21.87
N ARG A 548 -12.17 -5.94 22.50
CA ARG A 548 -12.88 -4.86 23.21
C ARG A 548 -13.30 -3.74 22.26
N ARG A 549 -14.17 -4.06 21.31
CA ARG A 549 -14.74 -3.09 20.36
C ARG A 549 -16.20 -2.79 20.72
N THR A 550 -16.69 -1.61 20.35
CA THR A 550 -18.09 -1.20 20.61
C THR A 550 -19.10 -2.18 20.01
N TRP A 551 -18.83 -2.70 18.81
CA TRP A 551 -19.67 -3.71 18.15
C TRP A 551 -19.59 -5.11 18.77
N CYS A 552 -18.65 -5.38 19.69
CA CYS A 552 -18.39 -6.72 20.24
C CYS A 552 -18.87 -6.81 21.70
N SER A 553 -19.67 -7.83 22.01
CA SER A 553 -20.22 -7.99 23.37
C SER A 553 -19.12 -8.37 24.35
N PRO A 554 -19.15 -7.84 25.59
CA PRO A 554 -18.28 -8.32 26.65
C PRO A 554 -18.30 -9.84 26.81
N ALA A 555 -19.45 -10.49 26.60
CA ALA A 555 -19.57 -11.95 26.66
C ALA A 555 -18.89 -12.69 25.48
N LEU A 556 -18.57 -11.99 24.40
CA LEU A 556 -17.87 -12.53 23.24
C LEU A 556 -16.37 -12.22 23.24
N TYR A 557 -15.85 -11.39 24.15
CA TYR A 557 -14.46 -10.90 24.10
C TYR A 557 -13.41 -12.01 23.92
N ASP A 558 -13.57 -13.13 24.61
CA ASP A 558 -12.69 -14.31 24.57
C ASP A 558 -13.12 -15.38 23.55
N ARG A 559 -14.15 -15.10 22.74
CA ARG A 559 -14.77 -16.01 21.76
C ARG A 559 -14.73 -15.48 20.32
N VAL A 560 -14.19 -14.27 20.10
CA VAL A 560 -14.04 -13.69 18.76
C VAL A 560 -12.63 -13.92 18.24
N PHE A 561 -12.52 -14.61 17.11
CA PHE A 561 -11.27 -14.86 16.42
C PHE A 561 -11.11 -13.96 15.19
N PRO A 562 -10.05 -13.12 15.12
CA PRO A 562 -9.77 -12.33 13.94
C PRO A 562 -9.07 -13.17 12.86
N VAL A 563 -9.55 -13.07 11.61
CA VAL A 563 -8.94 -13.73 10.44
C VAL A 563 -8.55 -12.67 9.41
N GLU A 564 -7.25 -12.56 9.15
CA GLU A 564 -6.68 -11.67 8.13
C GLU A 564 -6.74 -12.33 6.74
N MET A 565 -7.60 -11.80 5.87
CA MET A 565 -7.87 -12.28 4.52
C MET A 565 -7.04 -11.51 3.49
N TRP A 566 -6.32 -12.25 2.64
CA TRP A 566 -5.43 -11.74 1.60
C TRP A 566 -5.80 -12.32 0.23
N ASP A 567 -5.33 -11.67 -0.84
CA ASP A 567 -5.42 -12.18 -2.21
C ASP A 567 -6.88 -12.59 -2.56
N GLU A 568 -7.10 -13.81 -3.02
CA GLU A 568 -8.44 -14.34 -3.36
C GLU A 568 -9.40 -14.36 -2.16
N ALA A 569 -8.88 -14.59 -0.96
CA ALA A 569 -9.70 -14.61 0.26
C ALA A 569 -10.19 -13.20 0.64
N ARG A 570 -9.45 -12.14 0.27
CA ARG A 570 -9.91 -10.76 0.47
C ARG A 570 -11.12 -10.45 -0.40
N ASP A 571 -11.06 -10.81 -1.68
CA ASP A 571 -12.18 -10.55 -2.60
C ASP A 571 -13.43 -11.31 -2.14
N MET A 572 -13.27 -12.50 -1.57
CA MET A 572 -14.34 -13.25 -0.91
C MET A 572 -14.84 -12.58 0.38
N ALA A 573 -13.95 -12.01 1.20
CA ALA A 573 -14.33 -11.32 2.44
C ALA A 573 -15.22 -10.09 2.20
N GLN A 574 -15.19 -9.49 1.01
CA GLN A 574 -16.10 -8.40 0.63
C GLN A 574 -17.55 -8.86 0.49
N LEU A 575 -17.77 -10.17 0.27
CA LEU A 575 -19.09 -10.79 0.15
C LEU A 575 -19.61 -11.34 1.48
N MET A 576 -18.82 -11.28 2.55
CA MET A 576 -19.20 -11.79 3.87
C MET A 576 -19.88 -10.69 4.69
N HIS A 577 -21.14 -10.92 5.06
CA HIS A 577 -21.93 -9.99 5.86
C HIS A 577 -22.08 -10.47 7.31
N ALA A 578 -22.23 -9.52 8.24
CA ALA A 578 -22.46 -9.82 9.65
C ALA A 578 -23.75 -10.64 9.83
N GLY A 579 -23.69 -11.68 10.67
CA GLY A 579 -24.77 -12.63 10.94
C GLY A 579 -24.78 -13.85 10.01
N GLU A 580 -23.99 -13.88 8.95
CA GLU A 580 -23.91 -15.03 8.04
C GLU A 580 -23.05 -16.17 8.61
N TYR A 581 -23.35 -17.40 8.20
CA TYR A 581 -22.57 -18.58 8.56
C TYR A 581 -21.70 -19.04 7.39
N TRP A 582 -20.44 -19.35 7.69
CA TRP A 582 -19.45 -19.70 6.68
C TRP A 582 -18.60 -20.88 7.11
N TYR A 583 -18.25 -21.73 6.14
CA TYR A 583 -17.20 -22.74 6.28
C TYR A 583 -15.90 -22.17 5.70
N LEU A 584 -14.93 -21.88 6.57
CA LEU A 584 -13.62 -21.37 6.18
C LEU A 584 -12.65 -22.54 5.97
N TYR A 585 -12.09 -22.63 4.77
CA TYR A 585 -11.12 -23.65 4.41
C TYR A 585 -9.70 -23.11 4.51
N ASN A 586 -8.81 -23.90 5.12
CA ASN A 586 -7.37 -23.66 5.12
C ASN A 586 -6.93 -22.34 5.80
N VAL A 587 -7.54 -22.05 6.95
CA VAL A 587 -7.14 -20.95 7.83
C VAL A 587 -5.83 -21.33 8.52
N ARG A 588 -4.88 -20.39 8.61
CA ARG A 588 -3.60 -20.58 9.31
C ARG A 588 -3.58 -19.79 10.62
N ALA A 589 -3.50 -20.49 11.74
CA ALA A 589 -3.21 -19.90 13.05
C ALA A 589 -1.75 -19.40 13.11
N ARG A 590 -1.54 -18.20 13.63
CA ARG A 590 -0.23 -17.65 13.95
C ARG A 590 -0.31 -16.78 15.20
N LEU A 591 0.83 -16.58 15.86
CA LEU A 591 0.94 -15.53 16.88
C LEU A 591 1.22 -14.19 16.20
N ASN A 592 0.53 -13.15 16.65
CA ASN A 592 0.86 -11.77 16.31
C ASN A 592 2.05 -11.28 17.16
N ALA A 593 2.51 -10.05 16.90
CA ALA A 593 3.63 -9.45 17.62
C ALA A 593 3.40 -9.34 19.15
N SER A 594 2.14 -9.31 19.57
CA SER A 594 1.73 -9.24 20.97
C SER A 594 1.54 -10.62 21.61
N GLY A 595 1.84 -11.71 20.90
CA GLY A 595 1.76 -13.08 21.41
C GLY A 595 0.36 -13.71 21.39
N TYR A 596 -0.63 -13.08 20.77
CA TYR A 596 -1.99 -13.62 20.64
C TYR A 596 -2.19 -14.37 19.33
N THR A 597 -3.04 -15.38 19.36
CA THR A 597 -3.38 -16.20 18.20
C THR A 597 -4.39 -15.47 17.30
N GLU A 598 -4.07 -15.41 16.01
CA GLU A 598 -4.93 -14.88 14.95
C GLU A 598 -4.90 -15.80 13.73
N GLY A 599 -5.94 -15.71 12.90
CA GLY A 599 -6.06 -16.44 11.64
C GLY A 599 -5.47 -15.65 10.48
N LYS A 600 -4.88 -16.37 9.51
CA LYS A 600 -4.51 -15.83 8.21
C LYS A 600 -4.98 -16.75 7.08
N MET A 601 -5.59 -16.17 6.06
CA MET A 601 -6.14 -16.90 4.93
C MET A 601 -5.80 -16.19 3.61
N ARG A 602 -5.52 -16.96 2.57
CA ARG A 602 -5.11 -16.46 1.24
C ARG A 602 -5.95 -17.01 0.09
N THR A 603 -6.42 -18.25 0.25
CA THR A 603 -7.18 -18.94 -0.79
C THR A 603 -8.64 -18.94 -0.40
N SER A 604 -9.50 -18.73 -1.38
CA SER A 604 -10.95 -18.85 -1.25
C SER A 604 -11.46 -20.23 -1.67
N GLU A 605 -10.58 -21.12 -2.15
CA GLU A 605 -10.95 -22.44 -2.66
C GLU A 605 -11.68 -23.24 -1.58
N LYS A 606 -12.87 -23.77 -1.89
CA LYS A 606 -13.72 -24.59 -0.99
C LYS A 606 -14.28 -23.87 0.24
N THR A 607 -14.14 -22.55 0.33
CA THR A 607 -14.84 -21.74 1.32
C THR A 607 -16.26 -21.49 0.82
N THR A 608 -17.25 -21.77 1.66
CA THR A 608 -18.67 -21.74 1.25
C THR A 608 -19.52 -21.08 2.32
N GLN A 609 -20.43 -20.21 1.90
CA GLN A 609 -21.53 -19.73 2.72
C GLN A 609 -22.47 -20.91 3.05
N LEU A 610 -23.03 -20.90 4.24
CA LEU A 610 -23.94 -21.93 4.74
C LEU A 610 -25.28 -21.27 5.10
N SER A 611 -26.39 -21.86 4.68
CA SER A 611 -27.72 -21.46 5.13
C SER A 611 -28.08 -22.19 6.42
N GLU A 612 -28.88 -21.58 7.30
CA GLU A 612 -29.46 -22.30 8.46
C GLU A 612 -30.26 -23.53 8.03
N ASP A 613 -30.88 -23.50 6.84
CA ASP A 613 -31.61 -24.63 6.25
C ASP A 613 -30.72 -25.84 5.97
N ASP A 614 -29.41 -25.63 5.81
CA ASP A 614 -28.44 -26.70 5.59
C ASP A 614 -28.03 -27.42 6.88
N ALA A 615 -28.53 -26.98 8.05
CA ALA A 615 -28.13 -27.54 9.35
C ALA A 615 -28.34 -29.06 9.44
N ASP A 616 -29.41 -29.59 8.85
CA ASP A 616 -29.64 -31.04 8.85
C ASP A 616 -28.70 -31.82 7.95
N ARG A 617 -28.13 -31.18 6.92
CA ARG A 617 -27.16 -31.77 6.00
C ARG A 617 -25.71 -31.55 6.46
N ASN A 618 -25.47 -30.52 7.25
CA ASN A 618 -24.14 -30.13 7.72
C ASN A 618 -24.01 -30.26 9.24
N PRO A 619 -23.43 -31.36 9.77
CA PRO A 619 -23.35 -31.58 11.21
C PRO A 619 -22.52 -30.52 11.94
N ARG A 620 -21.59 -29.85 11.25
CA ARG A 620 -20.76 -28.79 11.84
C ARG A 620 -21.54 -27.49 12.03
N LEU A 621 -22.41 -27.15 11.09
CA LEU A 621 -23.32 -26.02 11.23
C LEU A 621 -24.34 -26.28 12.33
N LYS A 622 -24.93 -27.48 12.37
CA LYS A 622 -25.84 -27.89 13.45
C LYS A 622 -25.20 -27.73 14.83
N ALA A 623 -23.94 -28.16 14.96
CA ALA A 623 -23.18 -27.99 16.19
C ALA A 623 -22.91 -26.51 16.52
N LEU A 624 -22.62 -25.67 15.52
CA LEU A 624 -22.46 -24.22 15.71
C LEU A 624 -23.75 -23.57 16.22
N LEU A 625 -24.90 -23.87 15.59
CA LEU A 625 -26.21 -23.33 15.99
C LEU A 625 -26.61 -23.78 17.39
N ALA A 626 -26.30 -25.02 17.77
CA ALA A 626 -26.51 -25.51 19.13
C ALA A 626 -25.70 -24.71 20.16
N ARG A 627 -24.41 -24.44 19.89
CA ARG A 627 -23.57 -23.60 20.76
C ARG A 627 -24.05 -22.14 20.82
N LYS A 628 -24.52 -21.59 19.70
CA LYS A 628 -25.14 -20.25 19.66
C LYS A 628 -26.36 -20.19 20.57
N LYS A 629 -27.23 -21.20 20.52
CA LYS A 629 -28.41 -21.31 21.38
C LYS A 629 -28.02 -21.40 22.86
N GLU A 630 -27.09 -22.29 23.21
CA GLU A 630 -26.58 -22.43 24.58
C GLU A 630 -25.94 -21.13 25.11
N PHE A 631 -25.18 -20.44 24.26
CA PHE A 631 -24.59 -19.15 24.57
C PHE A 631 -25.67 -18.10 24.86
N LEU A 632 -26.72 -18.02 24.03
CA LEU A 632 -27.84 -17.09 24.25
C LEU A 632 -28.63 -17.41 25.53
N GLU A 633 -28.86 -18.70 25.82
CA GLU A 633 -29.53 -19.15 27.04
C GLU A 633 -28.71 -18.83 28.30
N CYS A 634 -27.38 -18.95 28.24
CA CYS A 634 -26.49 -18.66 29.37
C CYS A 634 -26.42 -17.17 29.73
N ILE A 635 -26.67 -16.26 28.77
CA ILE A 635 -26.53 -14.82 28.99
C ILE A 635 -27.89 -14.13 29.25
N GLY A 636 -29.00 -14.87 29.09
CA GLY A 636 -30.34 -14.41 29.42
C GLY A 636 -31.01 -13.55 28.34
N PRO A 637 -32.35 -13.39 28.40
CA PRO A 637 -33.14 -12.69 27.38
C PRO A 637 -32.87 -11.17 27.28
N ASP A 638 -32.20 -10.59 28.28
CA ASP A 638 -31.80 -9.17 28.28
C ASP A 638 -30.54 -8.90 27.43
N PHE A 639 -29.95 -9.93 26.82
CA PHE A 639 -28.66 -9.86 26.15
C PHE A 639 -28.73 -9.89 24.63
N HIS A 640 -29.59 -9.03 24.07
CA HIS A 640 -29.56 -8.73 22.64
C HIS A 640 -28.59 -7.58 22.36
N SER A 641 -27.40 -7.90 21.85
CA SER A 641 -26.40 -7.01 21.25
C SER A 641 -25.57 -6.10 22.19
N PRO A 642 -24.22 -6.03 22.02
CA PRO A 642 -23.30 -5.11 22.71
C PRO A 642 -23.65 -3.62 22.64
N ASN A 643 -24.45 -3.24 21.64
CA ASN A 643 -24.87 -1.87 21.39
C ASN A 643 -26.29 -1.60 21.91
N PHE A 644 -26.87 -2.49 22.72
CA PHE A 644 -28.16 -2.22 23.35
C PHE A 644 -27.98 -1.29 24.54
N PHE A 645 -27.98 0.01 24.24
CA PHE A 645 -28.19 1.01 25.25
C PHE A 645 -29.64 0.99 25.68
N PRO A 646 -29.93 1.04 26.99
CA PRO A 646 -31.28 0.92 27.50
C PRO A 646 -32.17 1.95 26.82
N TYR A 647 -33.37 1.52 26.45
CA TYR A 647 -34.38 2.45 25.98
C TYR A 647 -34.86 3.27 27.18
N LYS A 648 -34.76 4.60 27.10
CA LYS A 648 -35.18 5.52 28.17
C LYS A 648 -36.02 6.65 27.59
N PHE A 649 -37.01 7.11 28.34
CA PHE A 649 -37.63 8.41 28.11
C PHE A 649 -36.68 9.51 28.61
N LEU A 650 -36.83 10.73 28.10
CA LEU A 650 -36.06 11.89 28.52
C LEU A 650 -36.24 12.15 30.01
N GLN A 651 -37.43 11.94 30.60
CA GLN A 651 -37.66 12.03 32.05
C GLN A 651 -36.82 11.07 32.90
N ASP A 652 -36.41 9.92 32.34
CA ASP A 652 -35.68 8.86 33.05
C ASP A 652 -34.14 8.99 32.86
N VAL A 653 -33.70 10.04 32.17
CA VAL A 653 -32.28 10.36 31.99
C VAL A 653 -31.78 11.11 33.22
N ASP A 654 -30.89 10.44 33.95
CA ASP A 654 -30.21 10.92 35.15
C ASP A 654 -28.98 11.79 34.81
N SER A 655 -28.45 12.44 35.84
CA SER A 655 -27.33 13.39 35.78
C SER A 655 -25.96 12.76 35.45
N GLU A 656 -25.88 11.44 35.32
CA GLU A 656 -24.63 10.76 34.96
C GLU A 656 -24.43 10.72 33.44
N ILE A 657 -23.18 10.58 32.99
CA ILE A 657 -22.89 10.43 31.56
C ILE A 657 -23.37 9.04 31.14
N VAL A 658 -24.60 8.97 30.60
CA VAL A 658 -25.25 7.73 30.19
C VAL A 658 -25.48 7.73 28.68
N PHE A 659 -25.23 6.58 28.07
CA PHE A 659 -25.66 6.30 26.70
C PHE A 659 -27.00 5.56 26.75
N PHE A 660 -27.96 5.98 25.93
CA PHE A 660 -29.31 5.40 25.89
C PHE A 660 -29.89 5.47 24.48
N SER A 661 -30.99 4.74 24.24
CA SER A 661 -31.78 4.86 23.01
C SER A 661 -33.14 5.46 23.34
N CYS A 662 -33.75 6.22 22.44
CA CYS A 662 -35.07 6.84 22.67
C CYS A 662 -35.86 7.02 21.37
N ALA A 663 -37.18 7.13 21.49
CA ALA A 663 -38.06 7.60 20.42
C ALA A 663 -38.39 9.08 20.69
N VAL A 664 -38.23 9.91 19.67
CA VAL A 664 -38.43 11.36 19.79
C VAL A 664 -39.09 11.92 18.54
N GLU A 665 -39.77 13.04 18.69
CA GLU A 665 -40.13 13.92 17.59
C GLU A 665 -39.03 14.97 17.42
N ILE A 666 -38.57 15.15 16.19
CA ILE A 666 -37.58 16.18 15.86
C ILE A 666 -38.32 17.47 15.57
N LEU A 667 -38.14 18.49 16.39
CA LEU A 667 -38.87 19.75 16.32
C LEU A 667 -38.19 20.76 15.39
N PHE A 668 -36.86 20.80 15.42
CA PHE A 668 -36.07 21.78 14.68
C PHE A 668 -34.68 21.24 14.37
N ILE A 669 -34.11 21.68 13.25
CA ILE A 669 -32.75 21.33 12.81
C ILE A 669 -32.00 22.64 12.59
N ASP A 670 -30.90 22.81 13.31
CA ASP A 670 -30.05 23.99 13.29
C ASP A 670 -28.76 23.68 12.54
N TYR A 671 -28.64 24.29 11.36
CA TYR A 671 -27.46 24.22 10.50
C TYR A 671 -26.52 25.42 10.65
N ASP A 672 -26.94 26.47 11.38
CA ASP A 672 -26.26 27.77 11.39
C ASP A 672 -25.24 27.91 12.54
N CYS A 673 -25.17 26.92 13.42
CA CYS A 673 -24.19 26.92 14.50
C CYS A 673 -22.78 26.67 13.91
N SER A 674 -21.90 27.67 14.01
CA SER A 674 -20.61 27.80 13.30
C SER A 674 -19.63 26.63 13.38
N ASP A 675 -19.89 25.63 14.22
CA ASP A 675 -19.01 24.47 14.39
C ASP A 675 -19.72 23.10 14.38
N ASP A 676 -21.06 22.97 14.56
CA ASP A 676 -21.74 21.65 14.62
C ASP A 676 -23.22 21.71 14.18
N VAL A 677 -23.71 20.72 13.40
CA VAL A 677 -25.15 20.56 13.12
C VAL A 677 -25.86 20.06 14.39
N SER A 678 -26.95 20.71 14.80
CA SER A 678 -27.73 20.32 15.98
C SER A 678 -29.18 20.02 15.63
N ILE A 679 -29.76 18.99 16.25
CA ILE A 679 -31.20 18.73 16.20
C ILE A 679 -31.82 18.98 17.57
N TYR A 680 -33.05 19.47 17.60
CA TYR A 680 -33.84 19.67 18.82
C TYR A 680 -34.98 18.67 18.81
N ALA A 681 -35.00 17.80 19.82
CA ALA A 681 -35.90 16.67 19.87
C ALA A 681 -36.62 16.59 21.22
N THR A 682 -37.83 16.02 21.23
CA THR A 682 -38.66 15.84 22.44
C THR A 682 -39.35 14.49 22.40
N ASP A 683 -39.53 13.87 23.55
CA ASP A 683 -40.49 12.78 23.74
C ASP A 683 -41.72 13.22 24.55
N TYR A 684 -41.86 14.54 24.76
CA TYR A 684 -42.90 15.18 25.55
C TYR A 684 -42.89 14.86 27.05
N THR A 685 -41.87 14.17 27.57
CA THR A 685 -41.74 13.95 29.02
C THR A 685 -40.97 15.09 29.70
N PHE A 686 -41.27 15.34 30.98
CA PHE A 686 -40.64 16.42 31.76
C PHE A 686 -39.34 15.93 32.40
N ASN A 687 -38.22 16.60 32.14
CA ASN A 687 -36.97 16.36 32.84
C ASN A 687 -36.38 17.67 33.39
N PRO A 688 -36.28 17.84 34.73
CA PRO A 688 -35.73 19.07 35.33
C PRO A 688 -34.26 19.33 34.98
N ASN A 689 -33.53 18.30 34.53
CA ASN A 689 -32.15 18.43 34.06
C ASN A 689 -32.07 19.02 32.64
N LEU A 690 -33.17 19.10 31.88
CA LEU A 690 -33.19 19.78 30.59
C LEU A 690 -33.40 21.30 30.78
N PRO A 691 -32.96 22.13 29.82
CA PRO A 691 -33.08 23.57 29.96
C PRO A 691 -34.55 24.01 30.06
N GLU A 692 -34.83 24.94 30.98
CA GLU A 692 -36.16 25.54 31.11
C GLU A 692 -36.57 26.24 29.80
N ARG A 693 -35.62 26.92 29.14
CA ARG A 693 -35.82 27.54 27.83
C ARG A 693 -34.65 27.20 26.92
N VAL A 694 -34.94 26.42 25.88
CA VAL A 694 -33.95 26.04 24.87
C VAL A 694 -33.86 27.06 23.74
N SER A 695 -34.98 27.70 23.39
CA SER A 695 -35.06 28.73 22.35
C SER A 695 -36.17 29.73 22.65
N THR A 696 -36.05 30.95 22.14
CA THR A 696 -37.15 31.95 22.15
C THR A 696 -38.11 31.75 20.97
N ALA A 697 -37.84 30.80 20.09
CA ALA A 697 -38.64 30.53 18.91
C ALA A 697 -40.00 29.91 19.25
N GLU A 698 -41.02 30.22 18.44
CA GLU A 698 -42.40 29.78 18.65
C GLU A 698 -42.55 28.25 18.69
N TRP A 699 -41.72 27.51 17.93
CA TRP A 699 -41.76 26.05 17.90
C TRP A 699 -41.41 25.39 19.25
N ALA A 700 -40.74 26.11 20.16
CA ALA A 700 -40.37 25.61 21.48
C ALA A 700 -41.38 26.00 22.58
N HIS A 701 -42.44 26.73 22.24
CA HIS A 701 -43.40 27.24 23.21
C HIS A 701 -44.11 26.11 23.97
N GLY A 702 -44.14 26.19 25.30
CA GLY A 702 -44.81 25.20 26.15
C GLY A 702 -44.03 23.89 26.38
N LEU A 703 -42.81 23.76 25.84
CA LEU A 703 -41.97 22.56 25.99
C LEU A 703 -40.80 22.77 26.97
N ASN A 704 -41.01 23.63 27.96
CA ASN A 704 -40.01 23.92 29.00
C ASN A 704 -39.61 22.63 29.71
N HIS A 705 -38.31 22.35 29.85
CA HIS A 705 -37.77 21.12 30.41
C HIS A 705 -38.11 19.82 29.64
N ARG A 706 -38.53 19.91 28.37
CA ARG A 706 -38.89 18.74 27.55
C ARG A 706 -38.06 18.61 26.27
N ILE A 707 -37.27 19.62 25.92
CA ILE A 707 -36.46 19.64 24.69
C ILE A 707 -35.02 19.27 24.99
N LEU A 708 -34.51 18.26 24.31
CA LEU A 708 -33.11 17.91 24.27
C LEU A 708 -32.46 18.45 22.99
N ARG A 709 -31.44 19.28 23.13
CA ARG A 709 -30.54 19.65 22.03
C ARG A 709 -29.54 18.52 21.84
N ILE A 710 -29.45 17.95 20.63
CA ILE A 710 -28.51 16.88 20.27
C ILE A 710 -27.53 17.41 19.24
N LYS A 711 -26.24 17.45 19.59
CA LYS A 711 -25.16 17.75 18.65
C LYS A 711 -24.84 16.53 17.80
N LEU A 712 -24.75 16.71 16.49
CA LEU A 712 -24.47 15.66 15.52
C LEU A 712 -23.05 15.82 14.97
N ASP A 713 -22.26 14.76 15.07
CA ASP A 713 -20.90 14.66 14.53
C ASP A 713 -20.85 13.69 13.33
N ASP A 714 -19.75 13.69 12.59
CA ASP A 714 -19.39 12.70 11.56
C ASP A 714 -20.51 12.39 10.53
N VAL A 715 -20.88 11.11 10.39
CA VAL A 715 -21.95 10.65 9.48
C VAL A 715 -23.32 11.17 9.94
N GLN A 716 -23.52 11.41 11.23
CA GLN A 716 -24.81 11.90 11.75
C GLN A 716 -25.10 13.33 11.30
N ALA A 717 -24.07 14.17 11.22
CA ALA A 717 -24.21 15.54 10.71
C ALA A 717 -24.69 15.55 9.25
N LYS A 718 -24.27 14.56 8.44
CA LYS A 718 -24.76 14.38 7.05
C LYS A 718 -26.20 13.87 7.04
N MET A 719 -26.52 12.91 7.92
CA MET A 719 -27.86 12.35 8.08
C MET A 719 -28.91 13.40 8.43
N ALA A 720 -28.53 14.50 9.10
CA ALA A 720 -29.44 15.60 9.41
C ALA A 720 -30.20 16.13 8.18
N ARG A 721 -29.60 16.05 6.98
CA ARG A 721 -30.24 16.47 5.71
C ARG A 721 -31.39 15.55 5.28
N GLU A 722 -31.40 14.31 5.73
CA GLU A 722 -32.46 13.31 5.46
C GLU A 722 -33.54 13.31 6.55
N VAL A 723 -33.31 14.07 7.62
CA VAL A 723 -34.22 14.20 8.75
C VAL A 723 -35.11 15.43 8.54
N HIS A 724 -36.37 15.34 8.96
CA HIS A 724 -37.35 16.41 8.82
C HIS A 724 -37.91 16.83 10.16
N ALA A 725 -38.07 18.14 10.35
CA ALA A 725 -38.81 18.70 11.49
C ALA A 725 -40.28 18.25 11.43
N GLY A 726 -40.85 17.89 12.59
CA GLY A 726 -42.15 17.25 12.77
C GLY A 726 -42.14 15.72 12.57
N GLY A 727 -41.02 15.13 12.16
CA GLY A 727 -40.90 13.68 11.99
C GLY A 727 -40.61 12.94 13.29
N PHE A 728 -41.06 11.69 13.38
CA PHE A 728 -40.80 10.79 14.51
C PHE A 728 -39.61 9.88 14.20
N TYR A 729 -38.60 9.87 15.07
CA TYR A 729 -37.37 9.12 14.88
C TYR A 729 -36.96 8.34 16.12
N ARG A 730 -36.39 7.16 15.91
CA ARG A 730 -35.66 6.39 16.91
C ARG A 730 -34.20 6.78 16.83
N ILE A 731 -33.66 7.28 17.95
CA ILE A 731 -32.24 7.62 18.09
C ILE A 731 -31.57 6.54 18.94
N MET A 732 -30.52 5.94 18.40
CA MET A 732 -29.73 4.90 19.04
C MET A 732 -28.43 5.47 19.61
N ASN A 733 -27.94 4.94 20.74
CA ASN A 733 -26.62 5.25 21.29
C ASN A 733 -26.40 6.75 21.63
N LEU A 734 -27.46 7.45 22.03
CA LEU A 734 -27.42 8.86 22.37
C LEU A 734 -26.65 9.07 23.68
N ARG A 735 -25.60 9.90 23.64
CA ARG A 735 -24.83 10.26 24.84
C ARG A 735 -25.39 11.51 25.48
N PHE A 736 -25.87 11.42 26.73
CA PHE A 736 -26.23 12.60 27.52
C PHE A 736 -24.98 13.21 28.15
N ILE A 737 -24.79 14.53 28.02
CA ILE A 737 -23.65 15.26 28.58
C ILE A 737 -24.16 16.40 29.44
N GLN A 738 -23.89 16.30 30.74
CA GLN A 738 -24.05 17.40 31.69
C GLN A 738 -22.75 18.18 31.80
N LYS A 739 -22.77 19.48 31.44
CA LYS A 739 -21.65 20.38 31.67
C LYS A 739 -21.84 21.09 33.01
N GLY A 740 -20.88 20.96 33.92
CA GLY A 740 -20.99 21.46 35.29
C GLY A 740 -21.15 22.97 35.46
N ASN A 741 -20.81 23.81 34.47
CA ASN A 741 -20.86 25.28 34.56
C ASN A 741 -21.46 25.98 33.32
N ASP A 742 -21.92 25.24 32.31
CA ASP A 742 -22.41 25.79 31.03
C ASP A 742 -23.95 25.62 30.99
N PRO A 743 -24.73 26.61 30.50
CA PRO A 743 -26.18 26.55 30.57
C PRO A 743 -26.71 25.60 29.48
N GLY A 744 -26.77 24.31 29.80
CA GLY A 744 -27.57 23.34 29.06
C GLY A 744 -26.96 21.96 28.98
N ASN A 745 -27.62 21.00 29.63
CA ASN A 745 -27.43 19.60 29.32
C ASN A 745 -27.81 19.36 27.86
N HIS A 746 -27.00 18.60 27.14
CA HIS A 746 -27.22 18.31 25.73
C HIS A 746 -26.86 16.86 25.41
N GLY A 747 -27.48 16.35 24.34
CA GLY A 747 -27.14 15.09 23.74
C GLY A 747 -25.98 15.26 22.76
N ARG A 748 -25.19 14.20 22.57
CA ARG A 748 -24.18 14.11 21.52
C ARG A 748 -24.31 12.77 20.79
N LEU A 749 -24.26 12.82 19.47
CA LEU A 749 -24.40 11.66 18.60
C LEU A 749 -23.34 11.74 17.49
N GLY A 750 -22.45 10.74 17.42
CA GLY A 750 -21.32 10.74 16.48
C GLY A 750 -20.92 9.33 16.06
N GLY A 751 -19.88 9.21 15.25
CA GLY A 751 -19.44 7.95 14.66
C GLY A 751 -19.96 7.68 13.25
N GLU A 752 -19.44 6.61 12.65
CA GLU A 752 -19.69 6.23 11.24
C GLU A 752 -20.99 5.43 11.04
N ASP A 753 -21.53 4.84 12.11
CA ASP A 753 -22.76 4.04 12.04
C ASP A 753 -24.00 4.93 11.89
N ARG A 754 -25.00 4.54 11.11
CA ARG A 754 -26.29 5.27 11.07
C ARG A 754 -27.04 5.06 12.39
N LEU A 755 -27.32 6.13 13.14
CA LEU A 755 -27.94 6.05 14.48
C LEU A 755 -29.34 6.67 14.56
N ILE A 756 -29.79 7.37 13.52
CA ILE A 756 -31.12 7.99 13.43
C ILE A 756 -31.96 7.23 12.41
N PHE A 757 -33.08 6.67 12.87
CA PHE A 757 -33.99 5.87 12.04
C PHE A 757 -35.42 6.43 12.13
N PRO A 758 -36.15 6.57 11.01
CA PRO A 758 -37.57 6.93 11.06
C PRO A 758 -38.35 5.89 11.88
N LEU A 759 -39.21 6.34 12.80
CA LEU A 759 -40.19 5.46 13.43
C LEU A 759 -41.26 5.13 12.39
N THR A 760 -41.46 3.83 12.16
CA THR A 760 -42.51 3.32 11.29
C THR A 760 -43.60 2.65 12.14
N ASP A 761 -44.79 2.46 11.58
CA ASP A 761 -45.91 1.77 12.24
C ASP A 761 -45.59 0.30 12.63
N LEU A 762 -44.44 -0.22 12.20
CA LEU A 762 -43.95 -1.57 12.51
C LEU A 762 -43.29 -1.70 13.89
N GLU A 763 -43.10 -0.60 14.64
CA GLU A 763 -42.69 -0.62 16.06
C GLU A 763 -43.89 -0.30 16.97
N PRO A 764 -44.79 -1.28 17.21
CA PRO A 764 -46.15 -1.05 17.71
C PRO A 764 -46.22 -0.51 19.15
N GLU A 765 -45.15 -0.59 19.93
CA GLU A 765 -45.16 -0.13 21.32
C GLU A 765 -44.65 1.30 21.48
N LYS A 766 -43.69 1.73 20.66
CA LYS A 766 -42.97 3.00 20.87
C LYS A 766 -43.66 4.18 20.20
N TYR A 767 -44.11 4.00 18.97
CA TYR A 767 -44.79 5.06 18.21
C TYR A 767 -46.12 5.50 18.85
N PRO A 768 -47.02 4.60 19.28
CA PRO A 768 -48.26 5.00 19.95
C PRO A 768 -48.02 5.68 21.30
N THR A 769 -47.00 5.24 22.05
CA THR A 769 -46.66 5.84 23.34
C THR A 769 -46.22 7.30 23.18
N LEU A 770 -45.28 7.56 22.26
CA LEU A 770 -44.83 8.91 21.96
C LEU A 770 -45.97 9.83 21.48
N LYS A 771 -46.90 9.29 20.68
CA LYS A 771 -48.09 10.03 20.23
C LYS A 771 -49.06 10.33 21.39
N ALA A 772 -49.25 9.37 22.29
CA ALA A 772 -50.08 9.56 23.48
C ALA A 772 -49.49 10.61 24.43
N ASP A 773 -48.17 10.65 24.58
CA ASP A 773 -47.47 11.67 25.38
C ASP A 773 -47.59 13.06 24.75
N LYS A 774 -47.51 13.17 23.42
CA LYS A 774 -47.80 14.40 22.68
C LYS A 774 -49.22 14.90 22.95
N GLU A 775 -50.23 14.03 22.83
CA GLU A 775 -51.63 14.38 23.09
C GLU A 775 -51.87 14.77 24.54
N LYS A 776 -51.20 14.09 25.49
CA LYS A 776 -51.27 14.44 26.91
C LYS A 776 -50.72 15.84 27.16
N TRP A 777 -49.54 16.15 26.61
CA TRP A 777 -48.95 17.49 26.70
C TRP A 777 -49.84 18.57 26.06
N GLN A 778 -50.46 18.30 24.90
CA GLN A 778 -51.39 19.23 24.28
C GLN A 778 -52.61 19.51 25.17
N ARG A 779 -53.13 18.50 25.89
CA ARG A 779 -54.20 18.70 26.88
C ARG A 779 -53.75 19.53 28.08
N GLU A 780 -52.53 19.31 28.57
CA GLU A 780 -51.94 20.13 29.65
C GLU A 780 -51.88 21.61 29.24
N LEU A 781 -51.44 21.91 28.02
CA LEU A 781 -51.42 23.29 27.51
C LEU A 781 -52.81 23.94 27.42
N MET A 782 -53.82 23.17 27.00
CA MET A 782 -55.21 23.67 26.96
C MET A 782 -55.75 23.99 28.35
N LEU A 783 -55.37 23.22 29.38
CA LEU A 783 -55.77 23.46 30.77
C LEU A 783 -55.10 24.71 31.36
N ASP A 784 -53.85 24.97 30.98
CA ASP A 784 -53.11 26.17 31.39
C ASP A 784 -53.55 27.45 30.65
N GLY A 785 -54.57 27.36 29.79
CA GLY A 785 -55.13 28.49 29.04
C GLY A 785 -54.25 28.96 27.89
N ILE A 786 -53.27 28.15 27.47
CA ILE A 786 -52.35 28.45 26.37
C ILE A 786 -52.95 27.86 25.09
N SER A 787 -53.61 28.71 24.29
CA SER A 787 -54.27 28.28 23.04
C SER A 787 -53.25 28.07 21.90
N LEU A 788 -53.18 26.86 21.36
CA LEU A 788 -52.32 26.45 20.22
C LEU A 788 -52.87 26.85 18.84
N THR A 789 -53.94 27.64 18.76
CA THR A 789 -54.79 27.76 17.56
C THR A 789 -54.25 28.63 16.41
N ASP A 790 -53.10 29.28 16.54
CA ASP A 790 -52.56 30.16 15.48
C ASP A 790 -51.14 29.78 15.03
N ALA A 791 -50.79 28.50 14.94
CA ALA A 791 -49.52 28.08 14.36
C ALA A 791 -49.60 28.07 12.81
N PRO A 792 -48.74 28.84 12.09
CA PRO A 792 -48.73 28.84 10.63
C PRO A 792 -48.20 27.51 10.09
N THR A 793 -48.92 26.94 9.12
CA THR A 793 -48.56 25.71 8.42
C THR A 793 -47.17 25.84 7.78
N THR A 794 -46.32 24.82 7.99
CA THR A 794 -44.86 24.76 7.78
C THR A 794 -44.37 24.85 6.32
N GLU A 795 -45.12 25.43 5.39
CA GLU A 795 -44.72 25.55 3.98
C GLU A 795 -44.24 26.95 3.56
N THR A 796 -44.21 27.95 4.47
CA THR A 796 -43.93 29.36 4.08
C THR A 796 -42.73 30.02 4.77
N ILE A 797 -41.87 29.28 5.50
CA ILE A 797 -40.76 29.87 6.31
C ILE A 797 -39.37 29.63 5.68
N VAL A 798 -39.19 29.92 4.38
CA VAL A 798 -37.85 29.87 3.73
C VAL A 798 -37.43 31.21 3.12
N ALA A 799 -38.15 32.30 3.36
CA ALA A 799 -37.74 33.60 2.87
C ALA A 799 -37.75 34.66 3.97
N ARG A 800 -36.54 35.17 4.25
CA ARG A 800 -36.18 36.33 5.09
C ARG A 800 -35.82 36.01 6.54
N TYR A 801 -34.51 35.93 6.78
CA TYR A 801 -33.91 36.53 7.96
C TYR A 801 -32.58 37.17 7.57
N GLU A 802 -32.56 38.50 7.59
CA GLU A 802 -31.32 39.27 7.73
C GLU A 802 -30.82 39.15 9.18
N PRO A 803 -29.51 39.07 9.43
CA PRO A 803 -29.00 38.85 10.77
C PRO A 803 -28.95 40.15 11.58
N ALA A 804 -29.63 40.15 12.72
CA ALA A 804 -29.56 41.20 13.72
C ALA A 804 -28.30 41.04 14.60
N THR A 805 -27.42 42.02 14.49
CA THR A 805 -26.17 42.18 15.25
C THR A 805 -26.43 42.40 16.73
N ARG A 806 -25.97 41.49 17.60
CA ARG A 806 -25.92 41.69 19.06
C ARG A 806 -24.57 42.27 19.46
N MET A 807 -24.63 43.42 20.12
CA MET A 807 -23.52 44.24 20.59
C MET A 807 -22.67 43.51 21.64
N SER A 808 -21.43 43.19 21.29
CA SER A 808 -20.32 43.05 22.23
C SER A 808 -19.70 44.43 22.47
N ASN A 809 -19.38 44.76 23.72
CA ASN A 809 -18.73 46.00 24.13
C ASN A 809 -17.59 46.40 23.15
N PRO A 810 -17.57 47.66 22.64
CA PRO A 810 -16.56 48.06 21.68
C PRO A 810 -15.22 48.19 22.40
N LEU A 811 -14.29 47.28 22.07
CA LEU A 811 -12.87 47.62 22.17
C LEU A 811 -12.66 48.92 21.37
N PRO A 812 -11.89 49.89 21.90
CA PRO A 812 -11.69 51.18 21.24
C PRO A 812 -11.25 50.91 19.81
N HIS A 813 -12.08 51.33 18.85
CA HIS A 813 -11.84 51.14 17.42
C HIS A 813 -10.46 51.68 17.06
N THR A 814 -9.46 50.79 17.02
CA THR A 814 -8.18 51.07 16.40
C THR A 814 -8.49 51.37 14.95
N ARG A 815 -8.29 52.63 14.55
CA ARG A 815 -8.46 53.05 13.15
C ARG A 815 -7.68 52.09 12.25
N ASP A 816 -8.32 51.63 11.18
CA ASP A 816 -7.67 50.84 10.14
C ASP A 816 -6.44 51.64 9.63
N SER A 817 -5.27 51.00 9.64
CA SER A 817 -4.00 51.56 9.15
C SER A 817 -3.78 51.13 7.71
N THR A 818 -3.16 51.96 6.89
CA THR A 818 -2.68 51.53 5.57
C THR A 818 -1.43 50.67 5.72
N ILE A 819 -1.12 49.81 4.74
CA ILE A 819 0.10 48.99 4.80
C ILE A 819 1.33 49.89 4.87
N HIS A 820 1.34 51.01 4.15
CA HIS A 820 2.42 52.00 4.23
C HIS A 820 2.65 52.51 5.66
N GLN A 821 1.58 52.84 6.40
CA GLN A 821 1.67 53.28 7.79
C GLN A 821 2.25 52.20 8.72
N VAL A 822 1.89 50.93 8.48
CA VAL A 822 2.44 49.79 9.22
C VAL A 822 3.95 49.65 8.98
N LEU A 823 4.37 49.73 7.72
CA LEU A 823 5.78 49.58 7.33
C LEU A 823 6.66 50.70 7.90
N ILE A 824 6.20 51.95 7.91
CA ILE A 824 6.98 53.10 8.44
C ILE A 824 6.84 53.29 9.96
N SER A 825 5.97 52.55 10.63
CA SER A 825 5.73 52.74 12.07
C SER A 825 7.02 52.52 12.86
N PRO A 826 7.40 53.41 13.81
CA PRO A 826 8.56 53.19 14.66
C PRO A 826 8.31 52.14 15.76
N THR A 827 7.06 51.77 16.04
CA THR A 827 6.69 50.87 17.14
C THR A 827 6.80 49.39 16.72
N CYS A 828 7.61 48.62 17.46
CA CYS A 828 7.75 47.18 17.28
C CYS A 828 8.22 46.53 18.61
N PRO A 829 7.47 45.57 19.18
CA PRO A 829 6.26 44.96 18.63
C PRO A 829 5.02 45.86 18.71
N SER A 830 4.10 45.72 17.76
CA SER A 830 2.82 46.46 17.72
C SER A 830 1.75 45.67 16.99
N LYS A 831 0.48 45.92 17.29
CA LYS A 831 -0.68 45.34 16.58
C LYS A 831 -1.30 46.39 15.67
N PHE A 832 -1.64 46.00 14.45
CA PHE A 832 -2.25 46.85 13.45
C PHE A 832 -3.48 46.15 12.86
N THR A 833 -4.45 46.92 12.43
CA THR A 833 -5.58 46.42 11.64
C THR A 833 -5.50 47.07 10.28
N VAL A 834 -5.45 46.27 9.21
CA VAL A 834 -5.32 46.74 7.82
C VAL A 834 -6.48 46.19 6.99
N VAL A 835 -6.96 46.96 6.02
CA VAL A 835 -7.95 46.50 5.04
C VAL A 835 -7.21 46.25 3.73
N ALA A 836 -7.18 45.00 3.27
CA ALA A 836 -6.36 44.56 2.15
C ALA A 836 -6.99 43.36 1.43
N ARG A 837 -6.39 42.92 0.33
CA ARG A 837 -6.66 41.64 -0.34
C ARG A 837 -5.44 40.74 -0.23
N VAL A 838 -5.63 39.42 -0.21
CA VAL A 838 -4.49 38.51 -0.43
C VAL A 838 -4.16 38.56 -1.91
N VAL A 839 -2.95 38.97 -2.26
CA VAL A 839 -2.49 39.05 -3.65
C VAL A 839 -1.58 37.87 -4.03
N ASP A 840 -1.01 37.18 -3.03
CA ASP A 840 -0.16 36.00 -3.24
C ASP A 840 -0.04 35.17 -1.95
N PHE A 841 0.51 33.96 -2.04
CA PHE A 841 0.89 33.15 -0.88
C PHE A 841 2.14 32.29 -1.12
N PHE A 842 2.83 31.90 -0.04
CA PHE A 842 3.98 31.00 -0.08
C PHE A 842 3.91 29.98 1.08
N PRO A 843 4.20 28.69 0.85
CA PRO A 843 4.70 28.07 -0.38
C PRO A 843 3.63 27.98 -1.48
N PHE A 844 4.08 27.89 -2.74
CA PHE A 844 3.19 27.78 -3.91
C PHE A 844 2.35 26.49 -3.91
N PHE A 845 2.89 25.41 -3.33
CA PHE A 845 2.14 24.19 -3.08
C PHE A 845 1.65 24.22 -1.64
N LEU A 846 0.33 24.33 -1.45
CA LEU A 846 -0.28 24.41 -0.12
C LEU A 846 -0.08 23.13 0.70
N GLU A 847 0.22 21.98 0.07
CA GLU A 847 0.66 20.77 0.78
C GLU A 847 1.98 20.97 1.54
N GLU A 848 2.82 21.92 1.11
CA GLU A 848 4.10 22.25 1.77
C GLU A 848 3.92 23.31 2.87
N ALA A 849 2.71 23.84 3.05
CA ALA A 849 2.40 24.84 4.07
C ALA A 849 2.48 24.31 5.50
N SER A 850 2.63 22.99 5.68
CA SER A 850 2.91 22.35 6.95
C SER A 850 4.26 21.65 6.88
N VAL A 851 5.16 21.99 7.80
CA VAL A 851 6.52 21.45 7.84
C VAL A 851 6.81 20.83 9.20
N LEU A 852 7.62 19.77 9.19
CA LEU A 852 8.08 19.15 10.42
C LEU A 852 9.19 20.01 11.03
N HIS A 853 9.02 20.50 12.26
CA HIS A 853 10.02 21.32 12.94
C HIS A 853 10.59 20.60 14.17
N CYS A 854 11.91 20.50 14.24
CA CYS A 854 12.57 19.92 15.41
C CYS A 854 12.62 20.95 16.54
N VAL A 855 11.88 20.72 17.61
CA VAL A 855 11.82 21.65 18.76
C VAL A 855 13.16 21.75 19.49
N LYS A 856 14.04 20.74 19.37
CA LYS A 856 15.34 20.66 20.05
C LYS A 856 16.43 21.47 19.35
N CYS A 857 16.68 21.23 18.06
CA CYS A 857 17.74 21.92 17.30
C CYS A 857 17.22 23.06 16.41
N LYS A 858 15.90 23.31 16.41
CA LYS A 858 15.22 24.35 15.62
C LYS A 858 15.40 24.22 14.11
N SER A 859 15.83 23.06 13.62
CA SER A 859 15.92 22.78 12.18
C SER A 859 14.65 22.09 11.68
N THR A 860 14.25 22.40 10.45
CA THR A 860 13.20 21.71 9.70
C THR A 860 13.81 20.50 8.98
N PRO A 861 13.56 19.25 9.42
CA PRO A 861 14.08 18.07 8.72
C PRO A 861 13.46 17.95 7.31
N PRO A 862 14.14 17.31 6.35
CA PRO A 862 13.55 17.04 5.05
C PRO A 862 12.30 16.16 5.19
N LEU A 863 11.24 16.45 4.43
CA LEU A 863 9.95 15.72 4.44
C LEU A 863 10.07 14.18 4.37
N ALA A 864 11.14 13.65 3.76
CA ALA A 864 11.38 12.20 3.72
C ALA A 864 11.71 11.58 5.09
N HIS A 865 12.01 12.39 6.11
CA HIS A 865 12.37 11.94 7.45
C HIS A 865 11.25 12.30 8.42
N LYS A 866 10.70 11.29 9.11
CA LYS A 866 9.75 11.50 10.20
C LYS A 866 10.40 11.98 11.51
N ALA A 867 11.73 12.04 11.54
CA ALA A 867 12.53 12.39 12.69
C ALA A 867 13.67 13.33 12.31
N CYS A 868 14.15 14.13 13.26
CA CYS A 868 15.28 15.02 13.05
C CYS A 868 16.60 14.22 12.98
N PRO A 869 17.31 14.21 11.82
CA PRO A 869 18.55 13.47 11.68
C PRO A 869 19.70 14.08 12.49
N LYS A 870 19.64 15.38 12.80
CA LYS A 870 20.67 16.07 13.61
C LYS A 870 20.60 15.72 15.10
N CYS A 871 19.44 15.30 15.59
CA CYS A 871 19.22 15.04 17.01
C CYS A 871 19.19 13.54 17.37
N ASP A 872 19.41 12.66 16.40
CA ASP A 872 19.33 11.20 16.52
C ASP A 872 18.03 10.71 17.21
N ASN A 873 16.92 11.38 16.88
CA ASN A 873 15.66 11.12 17.54
C ASN A 873 14.85 10.06 16.80
N MET A 874 15.21 8.79 16.96
CA MET A 874 14.55 7.65 16.31
C MET A 874 13.06 7.47 16.71
N ILE A 875 12.55 8.21 17.71
CA ILE A 875 11.23 7.99 18.33
C ILE A 875 10.27 9.19 18.10
N GLU A 876 10.54 10.08 17.14
CA GLU A 876 9.66 11.24 16.80
C GLU A 876 9.39 12.25 17.95
N THR A 877 9.94 12.05 19.14
CA THR A 877 9.61 12.79 20.39
C THR A 877 9.91 14.30 20.39
N HIS A 878 10.64 14.82 19.40
CA HIS A 878 11.15 16.20 19.35
C HIS A 878 10.79 16.89 18.03
N CYS A 879 9.96 16.27 17.19
CA CYS A 879 9.51 16.86 15.95
C CYS A 879 8.01 17.13 16.06
N LYS A 880 7.60 18.37 15.81
CA LYS A 880 6.19 18.79 15.79
C LYS A 880 5.90 19.38 14.42
N TRP A 881 4.76 19.06 13.84
CA TRP A 881 4.27 19.76 12.65
C TRP A 881 3.91 21.20 13.01
N CYS A 882 4.32 22.14 12.17
CA CYS A 882 3.96 23.54 12.29
C CYS A 882 3.62 24.12 10.92
N TYR A 883 2.77 25.13 10.91
CA TYR A 883 2.54 25.90 9.68
C TYR A 883 3.80 26.66 9.29
N CYS A 884 4.07 26.69 8.00
CA CYS A 884 5.07 27.50 7.32
C CYS A 884 4.40 28.16 6.11
N LEU A 885 3.39 29.00 6.39
CA LEU A 885 2.57 29.66 5.39
C LEU A 885 2.68 31.18 5.54
N TYR A 886 2.81 31.87 4.42
CA TYR A 886 2.87 33.32 4.32
C TYR A 886 1.81 33.79 3.32
N LEU A 887 1.10 34.84 3.68
CA LEU A 887 0.19 35.55 2.77
C LEU A 887 0.79 36.90 2.44
N ARG A 888 0.73 37.29 1.17
CA ARG A 888 1.04 38.66 0.75
C ARG A 888 -0.26 39.44 0.70
N LEU A 889 -0.36 40.46 1.53
CA LEU A 889 -1.50 41.36 1.55
C LEU A 889 -1.18 42.60 0.72
N GLY A 890 -2.09 43.00 -0.17
CA GLY A 890 -2.03 44.24 -0.93
C GLY A 890 -3.21 45.15 -0.60
N ASP A 891 -2.95 46.42 -0.32
CA ASP A 891 -3.99 47.43 -0.09
C ASP A 891 -4.32 48.20 -1.38
N ASP A 892 -5.37 49.04 -1.33
CA ASP A 892 -5.81 49.87 -2.45
C ASP A 892 -4.80 50.98 -2.83
N THR A 893 -3.84 51.26 -1.95
CA THR A 893 -2.75 52.21 -2.21
C THR A 893 -1.59 51.58 -2.99
N GLY A 894 -1.66 50.28 -3.28
CA GLY A 894 -0.65 49.53 -4.04
C GLY A 894 0.57 49.12 -3.23
N ASN A 895 0.49 49.19 -1.89
CA ASN A 895 1.52 48.71 -1.00
C ASN A 895 1.24 47.25 -0.62
N ASP A 896 2.29 46.45 -0.51
CA ASP A 896 2.21 45.03 -0.17
C ASP A 896 2.96 44.73 1.14
N ILE A 897 2.52 43.72 1.87
CA ILE A 897 3.19 43.23 3.09
C ILE A 897 3.02 41.72 3.23
N ASP A 898 4.10 41.03 3.62
CA ASP A 898 4.10 39.59 3.84
C ASP A 898 3.80 39.29 5.31
N VAL A 899 2.80 38.44 5.55
CA VAL A 899 2.34 38.08 6.89
C VAL A 899 2.42 36.57 7.09
N SER A 900 3.07 36.15 8.17
CA SER A 900 3.23 34.75 8.54
C SER A 900 1.99 34.22 9.27
N LEU A 901 1.57 33.00 8.94
CA LEU A 901 0.48 32.28 9.62
C LEU A 901 1.02 31.21 10.59
N CYS A 902 2.30 31.28 10.94
CA CYS A 902 2.97 30.27 11.78
C CYS A 902 2.65 30.39 13.28
N GLY A 903 2.00 31.48 13.71
CA GLY A 903 1.69 31.75 15.12
C GLY A 903 0.48 30.96 15.63
N GLU A 904 0.56 30.44 16.85
CA GLU A 904 -0.56 29.75 17.51
C GLU A 904 -1.75 30.70 17.81
N GLU A 905 -1.54 32.03 17.78
CA GLU A 905 -2.60 33.04 17.95
C GLU A 905 -3.42 33.32 16.66
N CYS A 906 -3.07 32.71 15.52
CA CYS A 906 -3.78 32.94 14.26
C CYS A 906 -5.18 32.30 14.26
N SER A 907 -6.22 33.14 14.37
CA SER A 907 -7.62 32.70 14.42
C SER A 907 -8.09 32.04 13.12
N LEU A 908 -7.43 32.33 12.00
CA LEU A 908 -7.82 31.80 10.68
C LEU A 908 -7.69 30.28 10.60
N LEU A 909 -6.65 29.72 11.23
CA LEU A 909 -6.37 28.28 11.23
C LEU A 909 -6.79 27.59 12.55
N GLN A 910 -7.59 28.28 13.37
CA GLN A 910 -8.06 27.74 14.64
C GLN A 910 -8.93 26.48 14.41
N GLY A 911 -8.64 25.43 15.20
CA GLY A 911 -9.30 24.13 15.08
C GLY A 911 -8.72 23.21 13.99
N VAL A 912 -7.70 23.65 13.25
CA VAL A 912 -6.97 22.82 12.29
C VAL A 912 -5.52 22.68 12.75
N GLU A 913 -5.20 21.53 13.35
CA GLU A 913 -3.82 21.24 13.76
C GLU A 913 -2.94 20.99 12.52
N PRO A 914 -1.68 21.50 12.51
CA PRO A 914 -0.72 21.16 11.46
C PRO A 914 -0.45 19.65 11.44
N ASP A 915 -0.40 19.06 10.24
CA ASP A 915 -0.09 17.64 10.02
C ASP A 915 0.66 17.46 8.69
N ASP A 916 1.04 16.23 8.34
CA ASP A 916 1.64 15.91 7.04
C ASP A 916 0.59 15.97 5.93
N PHE A 917 0.43 17.14 5.30
CA PHE A 917 -0.58 17.34 4.25
C PHE A 917 -0.35 16.52 2.97
N HIS A 918 0.83 15.94 2.77
CA HIS A 918 1.04 15.01 1.67
C HIS A 918 0.41 13.64 1.92
N TYR A 919 0.32 13.21 3.18
CA TYR A 919 -0.22 11.89 3.54
C TYR A 919 -1.63 11.98 4.15
N ASN A 920 -1.89 12.94 5.04
CA ASN A 920 -3.19 13.13 5.68
C ASN A 920 -4.08 14.07 4.85
N ARG A 921 -4.76 13.50 3.85
CA ARG A 921 -5.67 14.26 2.98
C ARG A 921 -6.86 14.88 3.71
N VAL A 922 -7.31 14.28 4.81
CA VAL A 922 -8.42 14.83 5.62
C VAL A 922 -7.98 16.12 6.32
N ALA A 923 -6.80 16.12 6.94
CA ALA A 923 -6.23 17.32 7.54
C ALA A 923 -6.01 18.42 6.49
N PHE A 924 -5.46 18.06 5.33
CA PHE A 924 -5.26 19.00 4.23
C PHE A 924 -6.58 19.60 3.70
N SER A 925 -7.64 18.81 3.57
CA SER A 925 -8.96 19.32 3.17
C SER A 925 -9.56 20.28 4.20
N LYS A 926 -9.40 20.02 5.51
CA LYS A 926 -9.83 20.94 6.58
C LYS A 926 -9.05 22.26 6.53
N PHE A 927 -7.73 22.18 6.34
CA PHE A 927 -6.86 23.33 6.15
C PHE A 927 -7.27 24.18 4.94
N LEU A 928 -7.47 23.54 3.78
CA LEU A 928 -7.95 24.22 2.58
C LEU A 928 -9.32 24.88 2.80
N ALA A 929 -10.27 24.20 3.44
CA ALA A 929 -11.60 24.75 3.69
C ALA A 929 -11.57 26.04 4.53
N LYS A 930 -10.63 26.17 5.48
CA LYS A 930 -10.42 27.40 6.26
C LYS A 930 -9.71 28.49 5.47
N LEU A 931 -8.75 28.12 4.60
CA LEU A 931 -7.93 29.08 3.87
C LEU A 931 -8.61 29.62 2.60
N SER A 932 -9.39 28.78 1.89
CA SER A 932 -10.05 29.11 0.62
C SER A 932 -10.87 30.40 0.63
N PRO A 933 -11.67 30.71 1.68
CA PRO A 933 -12.41 31.98 1.74
C PRO A 933 -11.52 33.22 1.76
N VAL A 934 -10.25 33.10 2.12
CA VAL A 934 -9.31 34.23 2.21
C VAL A 934 -8.48 34.38 0.94
N ILE A 935 -8.03 33.25 0.37
CA ILE A 935 -7.15 33.24 -0.81
C ILE A 935 -7.89 33.22 -2.15
N GLY A 936 -9.22 33.08 -2.15
CA GLY A 936 -10.04 33.11 -3.37
C GLY A 936 -9.56 32.11 -4.42
N ASN A 937 -9.35 32.59 -5.66
CA ASN A 937 -8.86 31.76 -6.78
C ASN A 937 -7.33 31.68 -6.90
N LEU A 938 -6.54 32.16 -5.92
CA LEU A 938 -5.08 32.21 -6.04
C LEU A 938 -4.43 30.86 -6.35
N ARG A 939 -5.03 29.76 -5.88
CA ARG A 939 -4.58 28.42 -6.24
C ARG A 939 -4.69 28.14 -7.75
N ASP A 940 -5.81 28.53 -8.35
CA ASP A 940 -6.04 28.37 -9.78
C ASP A 940 -5.13 29.28 -10.61
N VAL A 941 -4.76 30.44 -10.05
CA VAL A 941 -3.79 31.38 -10.62
C VAL A 941 -2.38 30.78 -10.61
N HIS A 942 -1.93 30.21 -9.49
CA HIS A 942 -0.63 29.53 -9.39
C HIS A 942 -0.55 28.29 -10.28
N GLU A 943 -1.64 27.52 -10.40
CA GLU A 943 -1.73 26.38 -11.30
C GLU A 943 -1.67 26.82 -12.77
N ALA A 944 -2.47 27.83 -13.16
CA ALA A 944 -2.41 28.39 -14.51
C ALA A 944 -1.02 28.93 -14.83
N TRP A 945 -0.38 29.62 -13.87
CA TRP A 945 0.97 30.14 -14.06
C TRP A 945 2.00 29.03 -14.28
N SER A 946 1.88 27.92 -13.56
CA SER A 946 2.73 26.72 -13.76
C SER A 946 2.56 26.10 -15.16
N GLU A 947 1.41 26.33 -15.79
CA GLU A 947 1.08 25.91 -17.16
C GLU A 947 1.37 26.99 -18.23
N ASN A 948 2.01 28.10 -17.86
CA ASN A 948 2.19 29.31 -18.69
C ASN A 948 0.86 29.98 -19.13
N GLY A 949 -0.23 29.74 -18.40
CA GLY A 949 -1.48 30.48 -18.50
C GLY A 949 -1.46 31.74 -17.63
N ASP A 950 -2.28 32.72 -17.99
CA ASP A 950 -2.54 33.92 -17.19
C ASP A 950 -3.99 33.89 -16.70
N LYS A 951 -4.19 34.13 -15.41
CA LYS A 951 -5.51 34.22 -14.77
C LYS A 951 -5.50 35.40 -13.83
N GLU A 952 -6.57 36.19 -13.88
CA GLU A 952 -6.76 37.32 -12.98
C GLU A 952 -6.91 36.85 -11.52
N VAL A 953 -6.28 37.59 -10.60
CA VAL A 953 -6.37 37.34 -9.16
C VAL A 953 -7.71 37.85 -8.64
N LEU A 954 -8.54 36.94 -8.14
CA LEU A 954 -9.87 37.18 -7.59
C LEU A 954 -9.88 36.71 -6.12
N THR A 955 -9.50 37.61 -5.22
CA THR A 955 -9.55 37.40 -3.77
C THR A 955 -10.44 38.43 -3.09
N PRO A 956 -11.14 38.09 -1.99
CA PRO A 956 -12.02 39.05 -1.32
C PRO A 956 -11.21 40.14 -0.60
N LEU A 957 -11.84 41.31 -0.46
CA LEU A 957 -11.35 42.36 0.43
C LEU A 957 -11.64 41.94 1.87
N GLY A 958 -10.66 42.08 2.75
CA GLY A 958 -10.84 41.73 4.15
C GLY A 958 -10.07 42.65 5.08
N ARG A 959 -10.49 42.63 6.35
CA ARG A 959 -9.81 43.29 7.46
C ARG A 959 -8.91 42.27 8.14
N PHE A 960 -7.61 42.54 8.14
CA PHE A 960 -6.57 41.70 8.72
C PHE A 960 -6.00 42.39 9.96
N THR A 961 -6.00 41.69 11.10
CA THR A 961 -5.26 42.13 12.28
C THR A 961 -3.91 41.42 12.28
N ILE A 962 -2.84 42.20 12.25
CA ILE A 962 -1.46 41.71 12.15
C ILE A 962 -0.65 42.23 13.33
N GLU A 963 0.33 41.45 13.77
CA GLU A 963 1.32 41.87 14.74
C GLU A 963 2.70 41.97 14.09
N SER A 964 3.52 42.90 14.57
CA SER A 964 4.92 43.04 14.18
C SER A 964 5.87 42.59 15.28
N TRP A 965 7.02 42.02 14.92
CA TRP A 965 8.13 41.73 15.83
C TRP A 965 9.48 41.95 15.13
N LYS A 966 10.56 41.98 15.91
CA LYS A 966 11.92 42.13 15.38
C LYS A 966 12.50 40.78 14.98
N VAL A 967 13.05 40.70 13.76
CA VAL A 967 13.82 39.56 13.25
C VAL A 967 15.18 40.09 12.82
N GLY A 968 16.17 40.00 13.71
CA GLY A 968 17.47 40.64 13.47
C GLY A 968 17.35 42.17 13.32
N TYR A 969 17.76 42.69 12.16
CA TYR A 969 17.61 44.11 11.80
C TYR A 969 16.31 44.40 11.04
N GLU A 970 15.57 43.37 10.66
CA GLU A 970 14.31 43.48 9.94
C GLU A 970 13.10 43.33 10.86
N ARG A 971 11.92 43.56 10.28
CA ARG A 971 10.63 43.43 10.98
C ARG A 971 9.82 42.32 10.32
N GLY A 972 9.44 41.33 11.12
CA GLY A 972 8.49 40.30 10.72
C GLY A 972 7.05 40.72 11.04
N TYR A 973 6.10 40.15 10.31
CA TYR A 973 4.67 40.34 10.54
C TYR A 973 3.95 39.00 10.59
N GLY A 974 2.95 38.89 11.46
CA GLY A 974 2.18 37.67 11.66
C GLY A 974 0.70 37.99 11.72
N LEU A 975 -0.10 37.08 11.14
CA LEU A 975 -1.54 37.22 11.10
C LEU A 975 -2.15 36.75 12.42
N LEU A 976 -2.94 37.61 13.05
CA LEU A 976 -3.70 37.28 14.26
C LEU A 976 -5.15 36.91 13.91
N SER A 977 -5.81 37.71 13.07
CA SER A 977 -7.20 37.44 12.69
C SER A 977 -7.56 38.02 11.32
N PHE A 978 -8.58 37.44 10.71
CA PHE A 978 -9.16 37.87 9.45
C PHE A 978 -10.69 38.00 9.58
N THR A 979 -11.26 39.04 8.99
CA THR A 979 -12.71 39.22 8.85
C THR A 979 -13.00 39.73 7.45
N ALA A 980 -13.87 39.04 6.70
CA ALA A 980 -14.30 39.51 5.39
C ALA A 980 -15.04 40.86 5.52
N VAL A 981 -14.80 41.77 4.56
CA VAL A 981 -15.41 43.12 4.52
C VAL A 981 -16.64 43.15 3.63
#